data_AF-A0A933QP63-F1
#
_entry.id   AF-A0A933QP63-F1
#
_cell.length_a   1.000
_cell.length_b   1.000
_cell.length_c   1.000
_cell.angle_alpha   90.00
_cell.angle_beta   90.00
_cell.angle_gamma   90.00
#
_symmetry.space_group_name_H-M   'P 1'
#
loop_
_entity.id
_entity.type
_entity.pdbx_description
1 polymer ?
#
loop_
_entity_poly.entity_id
_entity_poly.type
_entity_poly.pdbx_seq_one_letter_code
_entity_poly.pdbx_strand_id
1 'polypeptide(L)'
;MNRQFVFLPLLVLLTVGVALFLAPTLVHANQPPPGFHLNSEGDEWITVNPTQIEPKPRALALQNAQNESATLASVSPAPPVSDALLSIALDRARNASPQSVLTFVARQPNPNHPLLQAAIHDALTDLQPRALHSPAAPNANLVSINANPCGYATIQAAVNATVNGDTIHVSAGYYTETVDVSAGKVITIEGGYDATCTALTLGLTRIHANVAGSVVDVFGASVLALRNLHIVGGSSFGAGVDVLGSSHVTLVNTDVYSNTGANGGGFYIGSGSIVTYSADSDIYNNTAATGGGAIVYGRLIGFDTSSDMYQNSATDGGGIAVMGGQVQLDNADVVANTAASRGGGFYVASNGIITLTNSVFVGETAPCCQSAQYGGGIYADASRVILGSVTTTVMNNTATNDGGGIYLTNASRLVVTGSNLGYSGSVTSGNDAVFGAGLFAISSTVEFTGQIINNIATNSGGGLYATNSTITMTNTTVGGTAVNTHNQIGAAGLNGAGMYLINNTHAILSNTIIVSNTLANPATGYGGGMYVRQGSIVTATNSRIEQHFLPSAGDGRGAGMYIYDATVTLSNTQVLSNTASNFAGGARLFGTSTLNILGGSSFIYNKSLNGVGGAIAATNTPDINATNATFRYNTASSDGGAIYLDAGTLDFDGSWDIRYNTASGNGGAIAVIGTGDADFRVTNGPGDSYLAVNVTGGNGGALYVANTDSVSLHATSGYRLNLSTNSAGGDGGAVYANAGAFFDVYGMLQATSNLAVGNGGAFYLSNGSRVWMDDYFNEVPQIWVNTAANGGAIYASNSPRVECDGVEFGFVSDGNKATTGSGGAIYLSGSTLVADNCVFRNNQAQAGNGGAIAAYTSTLTIDADYPLPTFAPALSENRPRTNAPQATACDPALKQCNTLYSNTAISSTAANGNGGAIYVNASNLTLQQAVLHRNTAVRGGAIYQEGVGALGTLSNTLVFSNTSLAASGAGIRNNGGAITMTHTTLANNTGGAGYSPGAVQSYLYSTIIWGNTSAAFGALTVATCNIDQGGTAGPANDPLFVSPGASENYRLRAGSPAIDACNSGLPIDLDNRARPKGIRFDMGAYEMLSTLYLPLILK
;
A
#
# COMPACT_ATOMS: atom_id res chain seq x y z
N MET A 1 47.42 22.78 -8.14
CA MET A 1 48.40 22.00 -8.93
C MET A 1 47.62 20.95 -9.72
N ASN A 2 47.75 20.97 -11.05
CA ASN A 2 47.61 19.88 -12.05
C ASN A 2 46.60 18.74 -11.73
N ARG A 3 45.53 18.48 -12.49
CA ARG A 3 45.51 18.12 -13.93
C ARG A 3 44.08 18.20 -14.52
N GLN A 4 44.02 18.59 -15.79
CA GLN A 4 42.89 18.48 -16.73
C GLN A 4 42.60 17.00 -17.08
N PHE A 5 41.39 16.66 -17.54
CA PHE A 5 41.13 16.27 -18.93
C PHE A 5 39.62 16.13 -19.24
N VAL A 6 39.31 16.46 -20.48
CA VAL A 6 38.00 16.70 -21.11
C VAL A 6 37.60 15.51 -22.00
N PHE A 7 36.29 15.34 -22.15
CA PHE A 7 35.48 14.64 -23.18
C PHE A 7 36.15 14.02 -24.42
N LEU A 8 35.58 12.89 -24.85
CA LEU A 8 35.37 12.56 -26.27
C LEU A 8 34.08 11.72 -26.46
N PRO A 9 33.19 12.11 -27.40
CA PRO A 9 32.38 11.15 -28.16
C PRO A 9 32.68 11.25 -29.67
N LEU A 10 32.58 10.12 -30.39
CA LEU A 10 32.66 10.01 -31.85
C LEU A 10 31.46 9.13 -32.29
N LEU A 11 30.37 9.69 -32.81
CA LEU A 11 30.05 10.07 -34.20
C LEU A 11 29.97 8.90 -35.20
N VAL A 12 28.82 8.77 -35.87
CA VAL A 12 28.57 8.62 -37.34
C VAL A 12 27.03 8.46 -37.51
N LEU A 13 26.30 9.52 -37.90
CA LEU A 13 25.83 9.87 -39.27
C LEU A 13 24.67 8.96 -39.74
N LEU A 14 23.51 9.44 -40.22
CA LEU A 14 23.33 10.41 -41.31
C LEU A 14 21.83 10.87 -41.38
N THR A 15 21.60 12.20 -41.43
CA THR A 15 20.62 12.99 -42.25
C THR A 15 19.11 12.73 -42.21
N VAL A 16 18.17 13.66 -42.45
CA VAL A 16 18.05 15.14 -42.68
C VAL A 16 16.53 15.40 -42.73
N GLY A 17 16.02 16.54 -42.24
CA GLY A 17 14.65 17.00 -42.57
C GLY A 17 14.04 18.08 -41.68
N VAL A 18 14.45 19.34 -41.92
CA VAL A 18 13.89 20.63 -41.43
C VAL A 18 12.42 20.78 -41.93
N ALA A 19 11.41 21.32 -41.22
CA ALA A 19 11.13 22.72 -40.81
C ALA A 19 9.81 22.74 -39.99
N LEU A 20 9.70 23.40 -38.83
CA LEU A 20 9.29 24.80 -38.56
C LEU A 20 7.83 25.22 -38.86
N PHE A 21 7.23 25.85 -37.82
CA PHE A 21 6.04 26.72 -37.72
C PHE A 21 4.73 26.14 -37.14
N LEU A 22 4.37 26.63 -35.94
CA LEU A 22 3.04 26.59 -35.34
C LEU A 22 2.58 28.02 -35.00
N ALA A 23 1.54 28.48 -35.70
CA ALA A 23 0.43 29.35 -35.29
C ALA A 23 -0.36 29.67 -36.59
N PRO A 24 -1.72 29.69 -36.60
CA PRO A 24 -2.48 30.69 -35.84
C PRO A 24 -3.89 30.31 -35.31
N THR A 25 -4.34 31.18 -34.41
CA THR A 25 -5.69 31.60 -33.93
C THR A 25 -7.03 30.99 -34.41
N LEU A 26 -7.93 30.86 -33.41
CA LEU A 26 -9.42 30.91 -33.36
C LEU A 26 -10.21 31.29 -34.64
N VAL A 27 -11.33 30.59 -34.92
CA VAL A 27 -12.72 31.13 -35.02
C VAL A 27 -13.76 29.98 -34.86
N HIS A 28 -14.82 30.29 -34.09
CA HIS A 28 -16.12 29.65 -33.83
C HIS A 28 -16.77 28.72 -34.89
N ALA A 29 -17.40 27.62 -34.43
CA ALA A 29 -18.86 27.40 -34.39
C ALA A 29 -19.30 25.93 -34.58
N ASN A 30 -20.28 25.53 -33.76
CA ASN A 30 -21.32 24.51 -33.96
C ASN A 30 -21.02 22.99 -33.79
N GLN A 31 -21.84 22.43 -32.89
CA GLN A 31 -22.20 21.06 -32.49
C GLN A 31 -22.30 19.99 -33.61
N PRO A 32 -22.35 18.68 -33.26
CA PRO A 32 -21.46 17.63 -33.76
C PRO A 32 -22.05 16.79 -34.90
N PRO A 33 -21.22 16.07 -35.69
CA PRO A 33 -21.68 15.02 -36.59
C PRO A 33 -21.45 13.59 -36.04
N PRO A 34 -22.17 12.61 -36.61
CA PRO A 34 -22.28 11.23 -36.16
C PRO A 34 -21.26 10.28 -36.81
N GLY A 35 -21.03 9.14 -36.14
CA GLY A 35 -20.72 7.84 -36.73
C GLY A 35 -19.37 7.66 -37.42
N PHE A 36 -18.46 6.91 -36.79
CA PHE A 36 -17.82 5.75 -37.41
C PHE A 36 -17.33 4.75 -36.35
N HIS A 37 -17.45 3.49 -36.73
CA HIS A 37 -17.24 2.28 -35.96
C HIS A 37 -15.78 2.08 -35.52
N LEU A 38 -15.60 1.61 -34.29
CA LEU A 38 -14.55 0.66 -33.95
C LEU A 38 -15.22 -0.63 -33.48
N ASN A 39 -14.78 -1.70 -34.11
CA ASN A 39 -15.16 -3.08 -33.96
C ASN A 39 -14.85 -3.63 -32.55
N SER A 40 -15.86 -4.31 -32.03
CA SER A 40 -15.94 -5.05 -30.79
C SER A 40 -15.00 -6.24 -30.72
N GLU A 41 -14.29 -6.38 -29.60
CA GLU A 41 -14.27 -7.61 -28.81
C GLU A 41 -14.17 -7.27 -27.31
N GLY A 42 -15.10 -7.81 -26.52
CA GLY A 42 -14.88 -8.20 -25.12
C GLY A 42 -15.16 -7.17 -24.02
N ASP A 43 -16.39 -7.19 -23.50
CA ASP A 43 -16.78 -7.19 -22.07
C ASP A 43 -17.85 -6.15 -21.69
N GLU A 44 -19.12 -6.58 -21.79
CA GLU A 44 -20.22 -5.94 -21.06
C GLU A 44 -20.70 -6.87 -19.93
N TRP A 45 -20.65 -6.34 -18.71
CA TRP A 45 -21.50 -6.76 -17.61
C TRP A 45 -22.78 -5.94 -17.67
N ILE A 46 -23.93 -6.58 -17.90
CA ILE A 46 -25.25 -5.95 -17.71
C ILE A 46 -25.84 -6.43 -16.37
N THR A 47 -26.11 -5.48 -15.49
CA THR A 47 -26.98 -5.63 -14.32
C THR A 47 -28.46 -5.56 -14.74
N VAL A 48 -29.27 -6.52 -14.29
CA VAL A 48 -30.74 -6.35 -14.20
C VAL A 48 -31.21 -6.80 -12.81
N ASN A 49 -32.01 -5.95 -12.18
CA ASN A 49 -32.50 -6.02 -10.80
C ASN A 49 -33.58 -7.12 -10.59
N PRO A 50 -33.84 -7.56 -9.34
CA PRO A 50 -34.52 -8.79 -8.97
C PRO A 50 -36.00 -8.59 -8.69
N THR A 51 -36.83 -9.56 -9.07
CA THR A 51 -38.03 -9.93 -8.29
C THR A 51 -38.58 -11.27 -8.81
N GLN A 52 -38.77 -12.20 -7.87
CA GLN A 52 -39.85 -13.20 -7.79
C GLN A 52 -39.50 -14.70 -7.97
N ILE A 53 -39.48 -15.35 -6.79
CA ILE A 53 -40.16 -16.62 -6.43
C ILE A 53 -39.44 -17.96 -6.72
N GLU A 54 -39.09 -18.63 -5.62
CA GLU A 54 -38.66 -20.03 -5.40
C GLU A 54 -39.71 -21.12 -5.80
N PRO A 55 -39.57 -22.45 -5.47
CA PRO A 55 -38.48 -23.43 -5.66
C PRO A 55 -38.93 -24.85 -6.15
N LYS A 56 -38.00 -25.63 -6.74
CA LYS A 56 -37.86 -27.14 -6.73
C LYS A 56 -39.03 -28.02 -7.27
N PRO A 57 -38.93 -29.38 -7.38
CA PRO A 57 -37.86 -30.30 -7.84
C PRO A 57 -38.37 -31.48 -8.76
N ARG A 58 -37.45 -32.29 -9.33
CA ARG A 58 -37.47 -33.79 -9.50
C ARG A 58 -37.03 -34.34 -10.88
N ALA A 59 -35.99 -35.19 -10.79
CA ALA A 59 -35.71 -36.49 -11.43
C ALA A 59 -36.62 -37.05 -12.55
N LEU A 60 -35.99 -37.66 -13.58
CA LEU A 60 -36.16 -39.08 -13.93
C LEU A 60 -35.27 -39.51 -15.12
N ALA A 61 -34.97 -40.80 -15.12
CA ALA A 61 -34.01 -41.53 -15.95
C ALA A 61 -34.67 -42.26 -17.15
N LEU A 62 -33.81 -42.85 -18.01
CA LEU A 62 -34.06 -43.97 -18.95
C LEU A 62 -34.94 -43.61 -20.18
N GLN A 63 -34.74 -44.10 -21.42
CA GLN A 63 -34.25 -45.40 -21.90
C GLN A 63 -34.06 -45.38 -23.45
N ASN A 64 -33.15 -46.26 -23.92
CA ASN A 64 -33.12 -47.02 -25.20
C ASN A 64 -32.95 -46.28 -26.54
N ALA A 65 -31.90 -46.47 -27.36
CA ALA A 65 -31.34 -47.66 -28.03
C ALA A 65 -32.07 -48.08 -29.33
N GLN A 66 -31.40 -47.95 -30.49
CA GLN A 66 -31.00 -49.06 -31.41
C GLN A 66 -30.78 -48.63 -32.88
N ASN A 67 -29.67 -49.17 -33.44
CA ASN A 67 -29.37 -49.52 -34.85
C ASN A 67 -29.07 -48.39 -35.86
N GLU A 68 -28.10 -48.46 -36.80
CA GLU A 68 -27.19 -49.53 -37.24
C GLU A 68 -26.05 -48.97 -38.14
N SER A 69 -24.84 -49.56 -38.00
CA SER A 69 -23.80 -49.88 -39.02
C SER A 69 -23.16 -48.84 -39.99
N ALA A 70 -21.84 -48.69 -39.77
CA ALA A 70 -20.70 -48.88 -40.71
C ALA A 70 -20.32 -47.81 -41.76
N THR A 71 -19.16 -47.18 -41.56
CA THR A 71 -18.06 -47.10 -42.55
C THR A 71 -16.71 -46.94 -41.82
N LEU A 72 -15.69 -47.64 -42.28
CA LEU A 72 -14.37 -47.81 -41.65
C LEU A 72 -13.32 -46.92 -42.32
N ALA A 73 -12.39 -46.44 -41.48
CA ALA A 73 -10.98 -46.12 -41.72
C ALA A 73 -10.57 -44.86 -42.52
N SER A 74 -10.03 -43.88 -41.79
CA SER A 74 -8.57 -43.61 -41.82
C SER A 74 -8.16 -42.81 -40.58
N VAL A 75 -7.28 -43.36 -39.73
CA VAL A 75 -6.69 -42.66 -38.57
C VAL A 75 -5.19 -42.53 -38.83
N SER A 76 -4.74 -41.27 -38.87
CA SER A 76 -3.32 -40.89 -38.82
C SER A 76 -2.75 -41.20 -37.44
N PRO A 77 -1.53 -41.76 -37.31
CA PRO A 77 -0.98 -42.15 -36.03
C PRO A 77 -0.62 -40.93 -35.16
N ALA A 78 -1.00 -40.99 -33.88
CA ALA A 78 -0.54 -40.07 -32.85
C ALA A 78 1.00 -40.17 -32.69
N PRO A 79 1.68 -39.06 -32.34
CA PRO A 79 3.14 -39.07 -32.17
C PRO A 79 3.55 -40.01 -31.03
N PRO A 80 4.75 -40.62 -31.10
CA PRO A 80 5.25 -41.51 -30.07
C PRO A 80 5.42 -40.77 -28.74
N VAL A 81 4.78 -41.28 -27.70
CA VAL A 81 5.01 -40.86 -26.31
C VAL A 81 6.47 -41.16 -25.97
N SER A 82 7.23 -40.19 -25.45
CA SER A 82 8.59 -40.46 -24.97
C SER A 82 8.55 -41.39 -23.77
N ASP A 83 9.53 -42.28 -23.63
CA ASP A 83 9.64 -43.20 -22.48
C ASP A 83 9.60 -42.47 -21.13
N ALA A 84 10.05 -41.22 -21.08
CA ALA A 84 9.94 -40.35 -19.91
C ALA A 84 8.48 -40.05 -19.51
N LEU A 85 7.62 -39.67 -20.46
CA LEU A 85 6.20 -39.40 -20.19
C LEU A 85 5.44 -40.70 -19.87
N LEU A 86 5.83 -41.81 -20.50
CA LEU A 86 5.27 -43.12 -20.21
C LEU A 86 5.66 -43.61 -18.81
N SER A 87 6.91 -43.39 -18.37
CA SER A 87 7.38 -43.72 -17.01
C SER A 87 6.65 -42.91 -15.94
N ILE A 88 6.54 -41.58 -16.09
CA ILE A 88 5.82 -40.71 -15.15
C ILE A 88 4.34 -41.12 -15.01
N ALA A 89 3.70 -41.47 -16.13
CA ALA A 89 2.30 -41.90 -16.13
C ALA A 89 2.13 -43.32 -15.54
N LEU A 90 3.14 -44.17 -15.68
CA LEU A 90 3.19 -45.50 -15.09
C LEU A 90 3.44 -45.47 -13.58
N ASP A 91 4.32 -44.59 -13.11
CA ASP A 91 4.58 -44.38 -11.67
C ASP A 91 3.33 -43.87 -10.95
N ARG A 92 2.57 -42.96 -11.60
CA ARG A 92 1.23 -42.57 -11.10
C ARG A 92 0.27 -43.74 -10.97
N ALA A 93 0.36 -44.72 -11.86
CA ALA A 93 -0.49 -45.91 -11.79
C ALA A 93 -0.01 -46.86 -10.69
N ARG A 94 1.30 -47.01 -10.49
CA ARG A 94 1.91 -47.80 -9.40
C ARG A 94 1.48 -47.26 -8.04
N ASN A 95 1.52 -45.95 -7.86
CA ASN A 95 1.19 -45.29 -6.59
C ASN A 95 -0.31 -45.31 -6.23
N ALA A 96 -1.20 -45.62 -7.19
CA ALA A 96 -2.64 -45.63 -6.94
C ALA A 96 -3.14 -46.98 -6.42
N SER A 97 -2.84 -48.07 -7.14
CA SER A 97 -3.06 -49.45 -6.71
C SER A 97 -2.55 -50.39 -7.81
N PRO A 98 -2.24 -51.65 -7.48
CA PRO A 98 -1.98 -52.69 -8.48
C PRO A 98 -3.08 -52.77 -9.57
N GLN A 99 -4.35 -52.56 -9.22
CA GLN A 99 -5.46 -52.58 -10.19
C GLN A 99 -5.42 -51.37 -11.13
N SER A 100 -4.91 -50.24 -10.65
CA SER A 100 -4.71 -49.01 -11.42
C SER A 100 -3.62 -49.20 -12.46
N VAL A 101 -2.54 -49.90 -12.12
CA VAL A 101 -1.47 -50.28 -13.07
C VAL A 101 -2.05 -51.13 -14.20
N LEU A 102 -2.83 -52.16 -13.90
CA LEU A 102 -3.46 -52.99 -14.94
C LEU A 102 -4.41 -52.18 -15.83
N THR A 103 -5.18 -51.27 -15.23
CA THR A 103 -6.11 -50.39 -15.96
C THR A 103 -5.37 -49.37 -16.82
N PHE A 104 -4.25 -48.84 -16.33
CA PHE A 104 -3.40 -47.89 -17.04
C PHE A 104 -2.75 -48.57 -18.24
N VAL A 105 -2.17 -49.75 -18.05
CA VAL A 105 -1.50 -50.50 -19.11
C VAL A 105 -2.50 -50.95 -20.19
N ALA A 106 -3.71 -51.36 -19.79
CA ALA A 106 -4.79 -51.71 -20.72
C ALA A 106 -5.26 -50.54 -21.62
N ARG A 107 -4.94 -49.29 -21.24
CA ARG A 107 -5.28 -48.08 -22.00
C ARG A 107 -4.12 -47.54 -22.85
N GLN A 108 -2.93 -48.14 -22.79
CA GLN A 108 -1.79 -47.67 -23.55
C GLN A 108 -1.82 -48.13 -25.02
N PRO A 109 -1.35 -47.30 -25.97
CA PRO A 109 -1.30 -47.66 -27.39
C PRO A 109 -0.42 -48.89 -27.69
N ASN A 110 0.60 -49.15 -26.86
CA ASN A 110 1.45 -50.33 -26.93
C ASN A 110 1.55 -51.03 -25.55
N PRO A 111 0.62 -51.93 -25.22
CA PRO A 111 0.64 -52.67 -23.95
C PRO A 111 1.87 -53.59 -23.79
N ASN A 112 2.59 -53.89 -24.88
CA ASN A 112 3.78 -54.73 -24.89
C ASN A 112 5.08 -53.93 -24.70
N HIS A 113 4.98 -52.65 -24.37
CA HIS A 113 6.15 -51.84 -24.05
C HIS A 113 6.90 -52.45 -22.83
N PRO A 114 8.24 -52.57 -22.86
CA PRO A 114 9.00 -53.24 -21.80
C PRO A 114 8.72 -52.70 -20.39
N LEU A 115 8.62 -51.37 -20.24
CA LEU A 115 8.26 -50.73 -18.96
C LEU A 115 6.86 -51.13 -18.46
N LEU A 116 5.90 -51.26 -19.37
CA LEU A 116 4.53 -51.64 -19.04
C LEU A 116 4.40 -53.14 -18.76
N GLN A 117 5.20 -53.97 -19.42
CA GLN A 117 5.24 -55.42 -19.18
C GLN A 117 5.82 -55.76 -17.80
N ALA A 118 6.87 -55.05 -17.37
CA ALA A 118 7.37 -55.15 -15.99
C ALA A 118 6.29 -54.73 -14.98
N ALA A 119 5.61 -53.61 -15.22
CA ALA A 119 4.56 -53.14 -14.32
C ALA A 119 3.29 -54.02 -14.31
N ILE A 120 2.90 -54.62 -15.43
CA ILE A 120 1.84 -55.64 -15.48
C ILE A 120 2.24 -56.83 -14.59
N HIS A 121 3.49 -57.27 -14.68
CA HIS A 121 3.98 -58.40 -13.89
C HIS A 121 3.89 -58.08 -12.39
N ASP A 122 4.42 -56.94 -11.95
CA ASP A 122 4.37 -56.49 -10.55
C ASP A 122 2.93 -56.37 -10.05
N ALA A 123 2.07 -55.70 -10.81
CA ALA A 123 0.68 -55.47 -10.47
C ALA A 123 -0.17 -56.75 -10.43
N LEU A 124 0.05 -57.68 -11.36
CA LEU A 124 -0.61 -58.99 -11.32
C LEU A 124 -0.14 -59.79 -10.09
N THR A 125 1.11 -59.65 -9.67
CA THR A 125 1.68 -60.35 -8.50
C THR A 125 1.09 -59.85 -7.17
N ASP A 126 0.70 -58.57 -7.12
CA ASP A 126 -0.01 -58.00 -5.98
C ASP A 126 -1.52 -58.30 -5.95
N LEU A 127 -2.15 -58.52 -7.11
CA LEU A 127 -3.60 -58.77 -7.22
C LEU A 127 -4.02 -60.23 -7.18
N GLN A 128 -3.10 -61.18 -7.31
CA GLN A 128 -3.45 -62.57 -7.10
C GLN A 128 -3.94 -62.76 -5.66
N PRO A 129 -5.06 -63.49 -5.43
CA PRO A 129 -5.35 -64.03 -4.11
C PRO A 129 -4.15 -64.93 -3.78
N ARG A 130 -3.24 -64.43 -2.95
CA ARG A 130 -1.98 -65.11 -2.68
C ARG A 130 -2.34 -66.40 -1.96
N ALA A 131 -2.20 -67.53 -2.68
CA ALA A 131 -1.98 -68.79 -2.00
C ALA A 131 -0.82 -68.54 -1.04
N LEU A 132 -1.07 -68.71 0.26
CA LEU A 132 -0.02 -68.88 1.24
C LEU A 132 0.99 -69.83 0.58
N HIS A 133 2.17 -69.31 0.22
CA HIS A 133 3.28 -70.20 -0.04
C HIS A 133 3.37 -71.04 1.21
N SER A 134 3.24 -72.35 1.05
CA SER A 134 3.42 -73.29 2.15
C SER A 134 4.67 -72.86 2.92
N PRO A 135 4.60 -72.72 4.26
CA PRO A 135 5.80 -72.41 5.03
C PRO A 135 6.93 -73.31 4.56
N ALA A 136 8.15 -72.76 4.45
CA ALA A 136 9.32 -73.53 4.09
C ALA A 136 9.29 -74.87 4.84
N ALA A 137 9.43 -75.98 4.10
CA ALA A 137 9.24 -77.31 4.69
C ALA A 137 10.11 -77.43 5.95
N PRO A 138 9.52 -77.76 7.12
CA PRO A 138 10.27 -77.80 8.36
C PRO A 138 11.43 -78.79 8.18
N ASN A 139 12.67 -78.28 8.32
CA ASN A 139 13.96 -78.99 8.19
C ASN A 139 14.62 -79.06 6.80
N ALA A 140 14.16 -78.32 5.79
CA ALA A 140 14.95 -78.17 4.56
C ALA A 140 16.11 -77.16 4.77
N ASN A 141 17.32 -77.52 4.37
CA ASN A 141 18.43 -76.56 4.33
C ASN A 141 18.18 -75.57 3.19
N LEU A 142 17.86 -74.32 3.53
CA LEU A 142 17.44 -73.28 2.59
C LEU A 142 18.25 -71.98 2.74
N VAL A 143 19.29 -72.03 3.58
CA VAL A 143 20.19 -70.90 3.88
C VAL A 143 21.63 -71.39 3.76
N SER A 144 22.51 -70.57 3.20
CA SER A 144 23.96 -70.82 3.16
C SER A 144 24.77 -69.63 3.64
N ILE A 145 26.06 -69.87 3.89
CA ILE A 145 27.05 -68.82 4.18
C ILE A 145 28.02 -68.78 3.00
N ASN A 146 28.19 -67.59 2.41
CA ASN A 146 28.94 -67.31 1.19
C ASN A 146 28.43 -68.19 0.01
N ALA A 147 29.23 -68.36 -1.04
CA ALA A 147 28.85 -69.12 -2.25
C ALA A 147 28.84 -70.66 -2.04
N ASN A 148 28.30 -71.13 -0.91
CA ASN A 148 28.13 -72.54 -0.59
C ASN A 148 26.69 -73.01 -0.85
N PRO A 149 26.47 -74.32 -1.09
CA PRO A 149 25.12 -74.89 -1.11
C PRO A 149 24.38 -74.66 0.21
N CYS A 150 23.04 -74.61 0.17
CA CYS A 150 22.23 -74.47 1.38
C CYS A 150 22.60 -75.53 2.45
N GLY A 151 23.01 -75.07 3.63
CA GLY A 151 23.52 -75.91 4.73
C GLY A 151 22.79 -75.69 6.06
N TYR A 152 21.98 -74.65 6.17
CA TYR A 152 21.27 -74.27 7.38
C TYR A 152 19.76 -74.24 7.15
N ALA A 153 19.00 -74.72 8.14
CA ALA A 153 17.54 -74.77 8.09
C ALA A 153 16.87 -73.44 8.49
N THR A 154 17.59 -72.55 9.18
CA THR A 154 17.09 -71.24 9.62
C THR A 154 18.14 -70.16 9.38
N ILE A 155 17.70 -68.92 9.22
CA ILE A 155 18.56 -67.75 9.09
C ILE A 155 19.35 -67.56 10.39
N GLN A 156 18.72 -67.73 11.56
CA GLN A 156 19.42 -67.61 12.84
C GLN A 156 20.57 -68.61 12.99
N ALA A 157 20.41 -69.85 12.51
CA ALA A 157 21.48 -70.85 12.59
C ALA A 157 22.69 -70.44 11.74
N ALA A 158 22.45 -69.87 10.55
CA ALA A 158 23.52 -69.30 9.73
C ALA A 158 24.16 -68.09 10.42
N VAL A 159 23.36 -67.15 10.96
CA VAL A 159 23.85 -66.00 11.74
C VAL A 159 24.75 -66.46 12.88
N ASN A 160 24.39 -67.50 13.62
CA ASN A 160 25.22 -68.00 14.72
C ASN A 160 26.60 -68.51 14.25
N ALA A 161 26.68 -69.07 13.03
CA ALA A 161 27.88 -69.67 12.47
C ALA A 161 28.78 -68.71 11.68
N THR A 162 28.31 -67.51 11.32
CA THR A 162 29.10 -66.53 10.56
C THR A 162 30.24 -65.88 11.36
N VAL A 163 31.27 -65.46 10.62
CA VAL A 163 32.32 -64.53 11.05
C VAL A 163 32.20 -63.19 10.30
N ASN A 164 32.95 -62.18 10.75
CA ASN A 164 32.91 -60.85 10.13
C ASN A 164 33.35 -60.89 8.67
N GLY A 165 32.55 -60.29 7.79
CA GLY A 165 32.72 -60.26 6.34
C GLY A 165 31.86 -61.26 5.57
N ASP A 166 31.20 -62.21 6.26
CA ASP A 166 30.36 -63.22 5.62
C ASP A 166 29.04 -62.64 5.06
N THR A 167 28.59 -63.24 3.95
CA THR A 167 27.23 -63.05 3.40
C THR A 167 26.40 -64.31 3.63
N ILE A 168 25.19 -64.16 4.16
CA ILE A 168 24.21 -65.23 4.31
C ILE A 168 23.28 -65.18 3.09
N HIS A 169 23.30 -66.20 2.25
CA HIS A 169 22.37 -66.33 1.12
C HIS A 169 21.12 -67.10 1.56
N VAL A 170 19.95 -66.50 1.33
CA VAL A 170 18.66 -67.07 1.72
C VAL A 170 17.85 -67.36 0.46
N SER A 171 17.42 -68.61 0.31
CA SER A 171 16.56 -68.99 -0.82
C SER A 171 15.19 -68.33 -0.74
N ALA A 172 14.57 -68.05 -1.89
CA ALA A 172 13.23 -67.49 -1.98
C ALA A 172 12.22 -68.36 -1.23
N GLY A 173 11.42 -67.74 -0.36
CA GLY A 173 10.50 -68.47 0.51
C GLY A 173 9.93 -67.62 1.64
N TYR A 174 9.12 -68.27 2.48
CA TYR A 174 8.51 -67.69 3.67
C TYR A 174 9.09 -68.34 4.92
N TYR A 175 9.81 -67.55 5.70
CA TYR A 175 10.57 -67.95 6.89
C TYR A 175 9.87 -67.41 8.12
N THR A 176 9.45 -68.31 9.01
CA THR A 176 8.81 -67.92 10.27
C THR A 176 9.82 -68.05 11.41
N GLU A 177 10.61 -67.00 11.62
CA GLU A 177 11.65 -66.90 12.65
C GLU A 177 11.93 -65.44 13.02
N THR A 178 12.65 -65.23 14.13
CA THR A 178 13.24 -63.94 14.52
C THR A 178 14.77 -64.05 14.38
N VAL A 179 15.43 -62.95 14.01
CA VAL A 179 16.87 -62.94 13.70
C VAL A 179 17.63 -61.97 14.61
N ASP A 180 18.44 -62.52 15.51
CA ASP A 180 19.33 -61.80 16.43
C ASP A 180 20.76 -61.70 15.90
N VAL A 181 21.23 -60.47 15.64
CA VAL A 181 22.62 -60.16 15.28
C VAL A 181 23.29 -59.39 16.40
N SER A 182 24.31 -59.98 17.02
CA SER A 182 24.98 -59.41 18.19
C SER A 182 26.47 -59.67 18.24
N ALA A 183 27.12 -59.21 19.32
CA ALA A 183 28.54 -59.43 19.62
C ALA A 183 29.52 -58.84 18.58
N GLY A 184 29.20 -57.66 18.02
CA GLY A 184 30.09 -56.94 17.11
C GLY A 184 30.22 -57.59 15.74
N LYS A 185 29.20 -58.34 15.30
CA LYS A 185 29.19 -59.01 14.01
C LYS A 185 29.09 -58.00 12.87
N VAL A 186 29.85 -58.23 11.80
CA VAL A 186 29.82 -57.44 10.56
C VAL A 186 29.45 -58.37 9.41
N ILE A 187 28.18 -58.45 9.03
CA ILE A 187 27.68 -59.48 8.09
C ILE A 187 26.62 -58.93 7.13
N THR A 188 26.35 -59.66 6.05
CA THR A 188 25.24 -59.38 5.11
C THR A 188 24.23 -60.54 5.12
N ILE A 189 22.93 -60.25 5.04
CA ILE A 189 21.88 -61.23 4.76
C ILE A 189 21.22 -60.82 3.43
N GLU A 190 21.25 -61.73 2.45
CA GLU A 190 20.78 -61.48 1.10
C GLU A 190 19.76 -62.55 0.68
N GLY A 191 18.54 -62.10 0.37
CA GLY A 191 17.45 -62.94 -0.09
C GLY A 191 17.42 -63.13 -1.61
N GLY A 192 16.52 -64.00 -2.04
CA GLY A 192 16.15 -64.17 -3.45
C GLY A 192 16.91 -65.28 -4.16
N TYR A 193 17.61 -66.15 -3.43
CA TYR A 193 18.33 -67.25 -4.06
C TYR A 193 17.42 -68.40 -4.47
N ASP A 194 17.88 -69.25 -5.38
CA ASP A 194 17.21 -70.52 -5.67
C ASP A 194 17.26 -71.48 -4.45
N ALA A 195 16.53 -72.59 -4.54
CA ALA A 195 16.51 -73.61 -3.49
C ALA A 195 17.87 -74.28 -3.19
N THR A 196 18.93 -73.92 -3.93
CA THR A 196 20.30 -74.40 -3.71
C THR A 196 21.24 -73.35 -3.10
N CYS A 197 20.78 -72.10 -2.95
CA CYS A 197 21.54 -70.96 -2.45
C CYS A 197 22.74 -70.57 -3.35
N THR A 198 22.73 -70.96 -4.63
CA THR A 198 23.88 -70.74 -5.53
C THR A 198 23.67 -69.64 -6.58
N ALA A 199 22.42 -69.32 -6.91
CA ALA A 199 22.09 -68.27 -7.88
C ALA A 199 20.92 -67.40 -7.39
N LEU A 200 20.98 -66.10 -7.70
CA LEU A 200 19.87 -65.18 -7.52
C LEU A 200 18.73 -65.49 -8.50
N THR A 201 17.50 -65.32 -8.03
CA THR A 201 16.25 -65.54 -8.76
C THR A 201 15.31 -64.35 -8.56
N LEU A 202 14.16 -64.37 -9.25
CA LEU A 202 13.08 -63.39 -9.02
C LEU A 202 12.18 -63.76 -7.83
N GLY A 203 12.52 -64.82 -7.08
CA GLY A 203 11.71 -65.27 -5.95
C GLY A 203 11.90 -64.37 -4.73
N LEU A 204 10.81 -64.08 -4.02
CA LEU A 204 10.82 -63.19 -2.85
C LEU A 204 11.20 -63.96 -1.58
N THR A 205 11.98 -63.32 -0.70
CA THR A 205 12.35 -63.85 0.61
C THR A 205 11.66 -63.06 1.71
N ARG A 206 10.75 -63.70 2.44
CA ARG A 206 9.98 -63.09 3.54
C ARG A 206 10.43 -63.64 4.87
N ILE A 207 10.83 -62.76 5.78
CA ILE A 207 11.09 -63.08 7.18
C ILE A 207 9.90 -62.57 7.99
N HIS A 208 9.26 -63.48 8.71
CA HIS A 208 8.10 -63.19 9.55
C HIS A 208 8.32 -63.65 10.98
N ALA A 209 8.05 -62.80 11.96
CA ALA A 209 8.21 -63.17 13.36
C ALA A 209 7.35 -64.40 13.72
N ASN A 210 7.92 -65.39 14.41
CA ASN A 210 7.19 -66.61 14.80
C ASN A 210 6.47 -66.52 16.15
N VAL A 211 6.85 -65.53 16.97
CA VAL A 211 6.30 -65.20 18.29
C VAL A 211 6.23 -63.68 18.43
N ALA A 212 5.61 -63.20 19.51
CA ALA A 212 5.66 -61.78 19.83
C ALA A 212 7.13 -61.32 19.99
N GLY A 213 7.59 -60.42 19.13
CA GLY A 213 9.00 -60.06 18.98
C GLY A 213 9.24 -59.16 17.77
N SER A 214 10.47 -58.67 17.64
CA SER A 214 10.93 -58.00 16.42
C SER A 214 11.38 -59.04 15.39
N VAL A 215 11.31 -58.72 14.11
CA VAL A 215 11.73 -59.68 13.06
C VAL A 215 13.26 -59.76 13.02
N VAL A 216 13.95 -58.62 13.12
CA VAL A 216 15.41 -58.54 13.15
C VAL A 216 15.87 -57.65 14.31
N ASP A 217 16.65 -58.20 15.23
CA ASP A 217 17.23 -57.50 16.37
C ASP A 217 18.75 -57.36 16.18
N VAL A 218 19.29 -56.13 16.23
CA VAL A 218 20.70 -55.84 16.00
C VAL A 218 21.29 -55.06 17.17
N PHE A 219 22.26 -55.64 17.88
CA PHE A 219 22.84 -55.02 19.07
C PHE A 219 24.33 -55.31 19.26
N GLY A 220 24.95 -54.65 20.25
CA GLY A 220 26.35 -54.89 20.63
C GLY A 220 27.38 -54.41 19.60
N ALA A 221 27.19 -53.20 19.05
CA ALA A 221 28.05 -52.57 18.04
C ALA A 221 28.21 -53.40 16.75
N SER A 222 27.15 -54.09 16.34
CA SER A 222 27.14 -54.91 15.13
C SER A 222 26.85 -54.06 13.88
N VAL A 223 27.27 -54.53 12.71
CA VAL A 223 27.01 -53.92 11.40
C VAL A 223 26.35 -54.96 10.50
N LEU A 224 25.10 -54.68 10.09
CA LEU A 224 24.30 -55.60 9.28
C LEU A 224 23.88 -54.96 7.97
N ALA A 225 24.11 -55.65 6.85
CA ALA A 225 23.47 -55.31 5.58
C ALA A 225 22.32 -56.29 5.28
N LEU A 226 21.16 -55.77 4.92
CA LEU A 226 19.96 -56.50 4.51
C LEU A 226 19.71 -56.22 3.03
N ARG A 227 19.56 -57.26 2.21
CA ARG A 227 19.42 -57.14 0.75
C ARG A 227 18.36 -58.07 0.17
N ASN A 228 17.47 -57.56 -0.69
CA ASN A 228 16.45 -58.36 -1.39
C ASN A 228 15.53 -59.14 -0.42
N LEU A 229 15.08 -58.46 0.65
CA LEU A 229 14.31 -59.07 1.74
C LEU A 229 12.97 -58.36 1.95
N HIS A 230 12.03 -59.07 2.57
CA HIS A 230 10.79 -58.52 3.08
C HIS A 230 10.65 -58.86 4.57
N ILE A 231 10.50 -57.85 5.41
CA ILE A 231 10.48 -57.95 6.88
C ILE A 231 9.06 -57.62 7.36
N VAL A 232 8.35 -58.61 7.90
CA VAL A 232 6.89 -58.51 8.10
C VAL A 232 6.40 -59.18 9.39
N GLY A 233 5.30 -58.68 9.95
CA GLY A 233 4.54 -59.36 11.00
C GLY A 233 5.16 -59.35 12.40
N GLY A 234 6.18 -58.51 12.64
CA GLY A 234 6.68 -58.26 13.98
C GLY A 234 5.65 -57.56 14.86
N SER A 235 5.78 -57.70 16.18
CA SER A 235 4.79 -57.20 17.14
C SER A 235 5.31 -56.59 18.46
N SER A 236 6.62 -56.35 18.57
CA SER A 236 7.28 -55.82 19.79
C SER A 236 7.81 -54.38 19.61
N PHE A 237 8.71 -53.91 20.48
CA PHE A 237 9.47 -52.67 20.26
C PHE A 237 10.40 -52.83 19.06
N GLY A 238 10.32 -51.95 18.06
CA GLY A 238 11.09 -52.11 16.81
C GLY A 238 10.61 -53.30 15.98
N ALA A 239 9.29 -53.54 15.96
CA ALA A 239 8.65 -54.74 15.44
C ALA A 239 9.25 -55.27 14.13
N GLY A 240 9.54 -54.42 13.14
CA GLY A 240 10.34 -54.84 11.98
C GLY A 240 11.81 -55.07 12.34
N VAL A 241 12.58 -53.99 12.47
CA VAL A 241 14.00 -54.01 12.81
C VAL A 241 14.29 -53.16 14.05
N ASP A 242 14.84 -53.76 15.10
CA ASP A 242 15.30 -53.09 16.32
C ASP A 242 16.83 -52.97 16.32
N VAL A 243 17.36 -51.75 16.45
CA VAL A 243 18.79 -51.45 16.33
C VAL A 243 19.31 -50.72 17.56
N LEU A 244 20.06 -51.43 18.40
CA LEU A 244 20.53 -50.99 19.71
C LEU A 244 22.06 -51.05 19.84
N GLY A 245 22.58 -50.50 20.94
CA GLY A 245 23.99 -50.68 21.33
C GLY A 245 25.00 -50.15 20.32
N SER A 246 24.72 -49.00 19.70
CA SER A 246 25.58 -48.37 18.68
C SER A 246 25.82 -49.24 17.44
N SER A 247 24.80 -50.00 17.04
CA SER A 247 24.84 -50.86 15.86
C SER A 247 24.40 -50.12 14.61
N HIS A 248 24.83 -50.61 13.44
CA HIS A 248 24.51 -50.03 12.14
C HIS A 248 23.78 -51.04 11.25
N VAL A 249 22.70 -50.62 10.61
CA VAL A 249 21.97 -51.44 9.64
C VAL A 249 21.86 -50.70 8.31
N THR A 250 22.09 -51.40 7.21
CA THR A 250 21.90 -50.88 5.85
C THR A 250 20.92 -51.78 5.09
N LEU A 251 19.86 -51.19 4.53
CA LEU A 251 18.87 -51.82 3.68
C LEU A 251 19.11 -51.42 2.23
N VAL A 252 19.10 -52.42 1.34
CA VAL A 252 19.19 -52.26 -0.12
C VAL A 252 18.14 -53.17 -0.73
N ASN A 253 17.19 -52.64 -1.50
CA ASN A 253 16.08 -53.40 -2.06
C ASN A 253 15.40 -54.28 -0.99
N THR A 254 15.02 -53.68 0.14
CA THR A 254 14.47 -54.40 1.29
C THR A 254 13.25 -53.67 1.86
N ASP A 255 12.11 -54.36 1.86
CA ASP A 255 10.86 -53.81 2.37
C ASP A 255 10.64 -54.15 3.84
N VAL A 256 10.12 -53.20 4.60
CA VAL A 256 9.69 -53.39 5.99
C VAL A 256 8.24 -52.97 6.13
N TYR A 257 7.33 -53.95 6.25
CA TYR A 257 5.90 -53.65 6.17
C TYR A 257 5.00 -54.53 7.03
N SER A 258 3.80 -54.02 7.32
CA SER A 258 2.77 -54.72 8.11
C SER A 258 3.28 -55.21 9.47
N ASN A 259 4.15 -54.42 10.11
CA ASN A 259 4.63 -54.65 11.47
C ASN A 259 3.84 -53.81 12.47
N THR A 260 3.58 -54.34 13.67
CA THR A 260 2.75 -53.68 14.69
C THR A 260 3.50 -53.51 16.01
N GLY A 261 4.24 -52.42 16.19
CA GLY A 261 5.07 -52.21 17.36
C GLY A 261 4.43 -51.39 18.47
N ALA A 262 5.00 -51.45 19.69
CA ALA A 262 4.66 -50.47 20.73
C ALA A 262 5.32 -49.11 20.44
N ASN A 263 6.62 -49.13 20.10
CA ASN A 263 7.39 -47.98 19.61
C ASN A 263 8.21 -48.44 18.41
N GLY A 264 8.09 -47.75 17.27
CA GLY A 264 8.73 -48.17 16.03
C GLY A 264 8.03 -49.38 15.42
N GLY A 265 7.10 -49.16 14.49
CA GLY A 265 6.45 -50.26 13.77
C GLY A 265 7.42 -50.91 12.78
N GLY A 266 8.01 -50.12 11.89
CA GLY A 266 9.08 -50.57 11.01
C GLY A 266 10.43 -50.63 11.74
N PHE A 267 10.90 -49.51 12.28
CA PHE A 267 12.22 -49.38 12.92
C PHE A 267 12.18 -48.85 14.35
N TYR A 268 13.02 -49.42 15.22
CA TYR A 268 13.48 -48.77 16.45
C TYR A 268 14.98 -48.52 16.36
N ILE A 269 15.40 -47.26 16.52
CA ILE A 269 16.81 -46.86 16.42
C ILE A 269 17.25 -46.26 17.75
N GLY A 270 17.96 -47.05 18.55
CA GLY A 270 18.51 -46.63 19.83
C GLY A 270 19.62 -45.57 19.71
N SER A 271 19.95 -44.94 20.83
CA SER A 271 21.01 -43.92 20.88
C SER A 271 22.36 -44.46 20.38
N GLY A 272 23.00 -43.70 19.49
CA GLY A 272 24.26 -44.06 18.85
C GLY A 272 24.15 -45.11 17.74
N SER A 273 22.97 -45.70 17.51
CA SER A 273 22.72 -46.62 16.40
C SER A 273 22.37 -45.86 15.11
N ILE A 274 22.53 -46.52 13.96
CA ILE A 274 22.28 -45.93 12.64
C ILE A 274 21.51 -46.92 11.77
N VAL A 275 20.46 -46.45 11.10
CA VAL A 275 19.82 -47.18 9.99
C VAL A 275 19.97 -46.37 8.72
N THR A 276 20.34 -47.03 7.63
CA THR A 276 20.37 -46.46 6.27
C THR A 276 19.50 -47.33 5.37
N TYR A 277 18.63 -46.73 4.56
CA TYR A 277 17.82 -47.45 3.57
C TYR A 277 17.93 -46.76 2.21
N SER A 278 17.94 -47.58 1.15
CA SER A 278 18.18 -47.13 -0.24
C SER A 278 17.81 -48.23 -1.24
N ALA A 279 17.89 -47.90 -2.52
CA ALA A 279 17.76 -48.77 -3.68
C ALA A 279 16.50 -49.61 -3.64
N ASP A 280 15.33 -48.95 -3.64
CA ASP A 280 14.01 -49.61 -3.64
C ASP A 280 13.71 -50.27 -2.28
N SER A 281 14.02 -49.59 -1.19
CA SER A 281 13.71 -50.07 0.18
C SER A 281 12.53 -49.29 0.75
N ASP A 282 11.35 -49.89 0.74
CA ASP A 282 10.12 -49.25 1.22
C ASP A 282 9.75 -49.64 2.65
N ILE A 283 9.26 -48.66 3.40
CA ILE A 283 8.79 -48.87 4.78
C ILE A 283 7.33 -48.43 4.89
N TYR A 284 6.43 -49.40 4.92
CA TYR A 284 5.01 -49.11 4.74
C TYR A 284 4.02 -49.97 5.51
N ASN A 285 2.79 -49.48 5.68
CA ASN A 285 1.72 -50.20 6.41
C ASN A 285 2.12 -50.66 7.82
N ASN A 286 3.09 -50.00 8.45
CA ASN A 286 3.48 -50.31 9.81
C ASN A 286 2.67 -49.50 10.80
N THR A 287 2.37 -50.08 11.95
CA THR A 287 1.56 -49.46 13.00
C THR A 287 2.33 -49.41 14.31
N ALA A 288 2.31 -48.29 15.03
CA ALA A 288 2.83 -48.21 16.39
C ALA A 288 2.08 -47.24 17.29
N ALA A 289 2.40 -47.17 18.59
CA ALA A 289 1.95 -46.04 19.39
C ALA A 289 2.73 -44.76 19.04
N THR A 290 4.05 -44.89 18.86
CA THR A 290 4.94 -43.79 18.46
C THR A 290 5.86 -44.26 17.33
N GLY A 291 5.91 -43.53 16.22
CA GLY A 291 6.76 -43.85 15.08
C GLY A 291 6.26 -45.07 14.30
N GLY A 292 5.22 -44.92 13.48
CA GLY A 292 4.63 -46.04 12.74
C GLY A 292 5.65 -46.69 11.80
N GLY A 293 6.31 -45.88 10.96
CA GLY A 293 7.46 -46.31 10.17
C GLY A 293 8.73 -46.45 11.00
N ALA A 294 9.10 -45.42 11.78
CA ALA A 294 10.32 -45.44 12.59
C ALA A 294 10.24 -44.60 13.87
N ILE A 295 10.92 -45.04 14.94
CA ILE A 295 11.29 -44.20 16.09
C ILE A 295 12.81 -44.05 16.19
N VAL A 296 13.29 -42.81 16.33
CA VAL A 296 14.70 -42.44 16.14
C VAL A 296 15.26 -41.70 17.35
N TYR A 297 16.06 -42.39 18.16
CA TYR A 297 16.96 -41.81 19.18
C TYR A 297 18.41 -41.71 18.68
N GLY A 298 18.78 -42.54 17.69
CA GLY A 298 20.06 -42.50 16.99
C GLY A 298 19.99 -41.70 15.69
N ARG A 299 20.33 -42.32 14.57
CA ARG A 299 20.29 -41.70 13.24
C ARG A 299 19.58 -42.56 12.21
N LEU A 300 18.67 -41.96 11.44
CA LEU A 300 18.05 -42.56 10.25
C LEU A 300 18.50 -41.81 9.01
N ILE A 301 18.88 -42.55 7.97
CA ILE A 301 19.30 -41.99 6.68
C ILE A 301 18.53 -42.69 5.56
N GLY A 302 17.90 -41.92 4.68
CA GLY A 302 17.22 -42.42 3.48
C GLY A 302 17.76 -41.74 2.23
N PHE A 303 17.93 -42.53 1.16
CA PHE A 303 18.36 -42.05 -0.15
C PHE A 303 17.42 -42.53 -1.25
N ASP A 304 17.44 -41.81 -2.37
CA ASP A 304 16.81 -42.14 -3.66
C ASP A 304 15.28 -42.13 -3.73
N THR A 305 14.77 -41.88 -4.94
CA THR A 305 13.35 -41.63 -5.24
C THR A 305 12.49 -42.89 -5.28
N SER A 306 13.07 -44.05 -4.98
CA SER A 306 12.35 -45.33 -4.93
C SER A 306 12.33 -45.90 -3.52
N SER A 307 12.84 -45.18 -2.52
CA SER A 307 12.88 -45.66 -1.14
C SER A 307 12.03 -44.76 -0.26
N ASP A 308 10.77 -45.14 -0.06
CA ASP A 308 9.77 -44.27 0.55
C ASP A 308 9.23 -44.79 1.88
N MET A 309 8.74 -43.86 2.72
CA MET A 309 8.00 -44.17 3.94
C MET A 309 6.54 -43.78 3.80
N TYR A 310 5.65 -44.77 3.66
CA TYR A 310 4.24 -44.49 3.36
C TYR A 310 3.20 -45.37 4.05
N GLN A 311 1.98 -44.85 4.20
CA GLN A 311 0.84 -45.57 4.80
C GLN A 311 1.11 -46.14 6.21
N ASN A 312 2.06 -45.55 6.94
CA ASN A 312 2.31 -45.93 8.32
C ASN A 312 1.38 -45.17 9.26
N SER A 313 1.06 -45.80 10.40
CA SER A 313 0.07 -45.29 11.35
C SER A 313 0.63 -45.24 12.77
N ALA A 314 0.42 -44.14 13.47
CA ALA A 314 0.76 -44.04 14.90
C ALA A 314 -0.16 -43.11 15.69
N THR A 315 0.04 -43.01 17.01
CA THR A 315 -0.51 -41.88 17.77
C THR A 315 0.28 -40.62 17.47
N ASP A 316 1.61 -40.72 17.49
CA ASP A 316 2.54 -39.63 17.19
C ASP A 316 3.62 -40.10 16.20
N GLY A 317 3.86 -39.33 15.14
CA GLY A 317 4.82 -39.67 14.09
C GLY A 317 4.34 -40.86 13.27
N GLY A 318 3.30 -40.68 12.45
CA GLY A 318 2.74 -41.74 11.61
C GLY A 318 3.83 -42.40 10.76
N GLY A 319 4.61 -41.58 10.05
CA GLY A 319 5.84 -41.99 9.40
C GLY A 319 6.98 -42.15 10.41
N ILE A 320 7.52 -41.04 10.89
CA ILE A 320 8.76 -41.02 11.69
C ILE A 320 8.58 -40.20 12.97
N ALA A 321 8.97 -40.78 14.12
CA ALA A 321 9.12 -40.07 15.38
C ALA A 321 10.60 -39.90 15.74
N VAL A 322 11.06 -38.66 15.91
CA VAL A 322 12.46 -38.30 16.20
C VAL A 322 12.56 -37.79 17.63
N MET A 323 13.18 -38.57 18.50
CA MET A 323 13.26 -38.33 19.94
C MET A 323 14.71 -38.05 20.34
N GLY A 324 15.16 -36.80 20.13
CA GLY A 324 16.56 -36.39 20.32
C GLY A 324 17.56 -36.97 19.32
N GLY A 325 17.09 -37.78 18.36
CA GLY A 325 17.87 -38.33 17.26
C GLY A 325 17.96 -37.41 16.04
N GLN A 326 18.48 -37.97 14.94
CA GLN A 326 18.66 -37.25 13.68
C GLN A 326 18.08 -38.04 12.50
N VAL A 327 17.37 -37.36 11.61
CA VAL A 327 16.92 -37.90 10.34
C VAL A 327 17.49 -37.08 9.20
N GLN A 328 18.04 -37.77 8.20
CA GLN A 328 18.49 -37.18 6.95
C GLN A 328 17.86 -37.93 5.78
N LEU A 329 17.00 -37.26 5.03
CA LEU A 329 16.40 -37.82 3.81
C LEU A 329 16.88 -37.03 2.60
N ASP A 330 17.28 -37.76 1.56
CA ASP A 330 17.78 -37.21 0.32
C ASP A 330 17.13 -37.91 -0.88
N ASN A 331 16.21 -37.24 -1.57
CA ASN A 331 15.29 -37.83 -2.57
C ASN A 331 14.35 -38.94 -2.05
N ALA A 332 14.29 -39.21 -0.74
CA ALA A 332 13.41 -40.24 -0.17
C ALA A 332 12.13 -39.63 0.42
N ASP A 333 10.95 -40.06 -0.03
CA ASP A 333 9.68 -39.41 0.27
C ASP A 333 9.00 -39.96 1.54
N VAL A 334 8.19 -39.11 2.18
CA VAL A 334 7.36 -39.48 3.34
C VAL A 334 5.93 -39.08 3.03
N VAL A 335 5.07 -40.06 2.70
CA VAL A 335 3.74 -39.82 2.09
C VAL A 335 2.64 -40.71 2.71
N ALA A 336 1.36 -40.40 2.55
CA ALA A 336 0.20 -41.16 3.07
C ALA A 336 0.21 -41.63 4.56
N ASN A 337 1.07 -41.08 5.42
CA ASN A 337 1.19 -41.49 6.82
C ASN A 337 0.14 -40.79 7.69
N THR A 338 -0.36 -41.50 8.71
CA THR A 338 -1.44 -41.02 9.57
C THR A 338 -1.02 -41.06 11.04
N ALA A 339 -1.22 -39.96 11.75
CA ALA A 339 -1.06 -39.87 13.19
C ALA A 339 -2.41 -39.54 13.85
N ALA A 340 -2.72 -40.16 14.99
CA ALA A 340 -3.93 -39.81 15.73
C ALA A 340 -3.82 -38.43 16.43
N SER A 341 -2.61 -37.96 16.71
CA SER A 341 -2.36 -36.70 17.42
C SER A 341 -1.33 -35.80 16.71
N ARG A 342 -0.05 -36.15 16.69
CA ARG A 342 1.00 -35.23 16.20
C ARG A 342 1.81 -35.81 15.07
N GLY A 343 2.02 -35.04 14.00
CA GLY A 343 3.00 -35.37 12.96
C GLY A 343 2.58 -36.56 12.10
N GLY A 344 1.74 -36.35 11.09
CA GLY A 344 1.34 -37.43 10.18
C GLY A 344 2.55 -38.04 9.48
N GLY A 345 3.38 -37.18 8.88
CA GLY A 345 4.71 -37.55 8.39
C GLY A 345 5.74 -37.66 9.51
N PHE A 346 6.00 -36.55 10.21
CA PHE A 346 7.07 -36.42 11.22
C PHE A 346 6.59 -35.87 12.55
N TYR A 347 6.97 -36.51 13.65
CA TYR A 347 6.94 -35.95 15.00
C TYR A 347 8.37 -35.77 15.52
N VAL A 348 8.79 -34.54 15.82
CA VAL A 348 10.16 -34.22 16.21
C VAL A 348 10.17 -33.59 17.60
N ALA A 349 10.85 -34.21 18.56
CA ALA A 349 10.89 -33.77 19.94
C ALA A 349 12.28 -33.94 20.57
N SER A 350 12.46 -33.35 21.75
CA SER A 350 13.65 -33.53 22.60
C SER A 350 14.98 -33.14 21.93
N ASN A 351 15.00 -32.00 21.22
CA ASN A 351 16.13 -31.54 20.39
C ASN A 351 16.41 -32.42 19.16
N GLY A 352 15.40 -33.14 18.69
CA GLY A 352 15.48 -33.89 17.43
C GLY A 352 15.76 -32.97 16.24
N ILE A 353 16.40 -33.54 15.22
CA ILE A 353 16.75 -32.80 14.01
C ILE A 353 16.30 -33.58 12.78
N ILE A 354 15.57 -32.93 11.88
CA ILE A 354 15.29 -33.46 10.54
C ILE A 354 15.94 -32.57 9.48
N THR A 355 16.56 -33.21 8.49
CA THR A 355 17.17 -32.58 7.33
C THR A 355 16.65 -33.24 6.07
N LEU A 356 15.89 -32.49 5.26
CA LEU A 356 15.32 -32.97 4.00
C LEU A 356 16.02 -32.22 2.86
N THR A 357 16.71 -32.95 1.98
CA THR A 357 17.45 -32.41 0.83
C THR A 357 17.01 -33.09 -0.46
N ASN A 358 17.33 -32.49 -1.61
CA ASN A 358 17.04 -33.00 -2.96
C ASN A 358 15.62 -33.60 -3.09
N SER A 359 14.64 -32.77 -3.46
CA SER A 359 13.30 -33.21 -3.94
C SER A 359 12.48 -34.13 -3.04
N VAL A 360 12.70 -34.12 -1.72
CA VAL A 360 11.81 -34.84 -0.78
C VAL A 360 10.42 -34.23 -0.75
N PHE A 361 9.40 -35.08 -0.91
CA PHE A 361 8.00 -34.77 -0.67
C PHE A 361 7.56 -35.22 0.73
N VAL A 362 6.96 -34.29 1.47
CA VAL A 362 6.19 -34.60 2.69
C VAL A 362 4.71 -34.43 2.33
N GLY A 363 4.11 -35.56 1.98
CA GLY A 363 2.75 -35.68 1.44
C GLY A 363 2.73 -35.91 -0.08
N GLU A 364 1.61 -36.41 -0.60
CA GLU A 364 1.45 -36.74 -2.02
C GLU A 364 0.42 -35.85 -2.74
N THR A 365 0.34 -35.92 -4.06
CA THR A 365 -0.83 -35.35 -4.76
C THR A 365 -2.10 -36.14 -4.42
N ALA A 366 -3.24 -35.44 -4.28
CA ALA A 366 -4.57 -36.00 -4.00
C ALA A 366 -4.89 -37.27 -4.84
N PRO A 367 -5.64 -38.27 -4.32
CA PRO A 367 -6.78 -38.09 -3.41
C PRO A 367 -6.58 -38.44 -1.93
N CYS A 368 -5.52 -39.16 -1.55
CA CYS A 368 -5.25 -39.46 -0.14
C CYS A 368 -4.20 -38.48 0.40
N CYS A 369 -4.25 -38.23 1.71
CA CYS A 369 -3.40 -37.25 2.36
C CYS A 369 -2.76 -37.83 3.61
N GLN A 370 -1.63 -37.25 4.00
CA GLN A 370 -1.10 -37.41 5.35
C GLN A 370 -1.97 -36.62 6.33
N SER A 371 -2.21 -37.18 7.52
CA SER A 371 -3.12 -36.55 8.48
C SER A 371 -2.70 -36.66 9.94
N ALA A 372 -3.03 -35.61 10.72
CA ALA A 372 -2.85 -35.56 12.16
C ALA A 372 -3.85 -34.58 12.82
N GLN A 373 -3.84 -34.47 14.16
CA GLN A 373 -4.48 -33.33 14.83
C GLN A 373 -3.63 -32.07 14.70
N TYR A 374 -2.32 -32.19 14.93
CA TYR A 374 -1.37 -31.09 14.82
C TYR A 374 -0.19 -31.49 13.94
N GLY A 375 0.22 -30.62 13.01
CA GLY A 375 1.33 -30.92 12.11
C GLY A 375 0.98 -32.07 11.17
N GLY A 376 0.05 -31.87 10.24
CA GLY A 376 -0.38 -32.92 9.30
C GLY A 376 0.82 -33.57 8.58
N GLY A 377 1.75 -32.73 8.12
CA GLY A 377 3.07 -33.17 7.64
C GLY A 377 4.07 -33.31 8.79
N ILE A 378 4.44 -32.18 9.40
CA ILE A 378 5.52 -32.10 10.39
C ILE A 378 5.04 -31.43 11.68
N TYR A 379 5.25 -32.06 12.82
CA TYR A 379 5.13 -31.45 14.14
C TYR A 379 6.50 -31.39 14.83
N ALA A 380 6.92 -30.22 15.30
CA ALA A 380 8.19 -30.04 16.02
C ALA A 380 8.00 -29.34 17.37
N ASP A 381 8.59 -29.92 18.41
CA ASP A 381 8.58 -29.45 19.80
C ASP A 381 10.01 -29.40 20.34
N ALA A 382 10.48 -28.21 20.73
CA ALA A 382 11.86 -27.97 21.18
C ALA A 382 12.90 -28.63 20.26
N SER A 383 12.73 -28.47 18.94
CA SER A 383 13.45 -29.23 17.92
C SER A 383 13.77 -28.42 16.66
N ARG A 384 14.51 -29.02 15.71
CA ARG A 384 14.98 -28.32 14.51
C ARG A 384 14.54 -29.03 13.22
N VAL A 385 13.98 -28.25 12.30
CA VAL A 385 13.56 -28.70 10.97
C VAL A 385 14.35 -27.94 9.91
N ILE A 386 14.98 -28.67 8.98
CA ILE A 386 15.72 -28.10 7.85
C ILE A 386 15.14 -28.63 6.54
N LEU A 387 14.66 -27.72 5.70
CA LEU A 387 14.29 -27.99 4.30
C LEU A 387 15.36 -27.37 3.41
N GLY A 388 16.28 -28.21 2.92
CA GLY A 388 17.59 -27.82 2.41
C GLY A 388 17.69 -27.63 0.89
N SER A 389 16.59 -27.74 0.14
CA SER A 389 16.62 -27.71 -1.33
C SER A 389 15.43 -26.96 -1.94
N VAL A 390 15.66 -26.39 -3.13
CA VAL A 390 14.63 -25.69 -3.94
C VAL A 390 13.50 -26.60 -4.44
N THR A 391 13.68 -27.92 -4.37
CA THR A 391 12.71 -28.90 -4.84
C THR A 391 11.95 -29.61 -3.71
N THR A 392 12.38 -29.46 -2.46
CA THR A 392 11.67 -30.04 -1.32
C THR A 392 10.30 -29.37 -1.17
N THR A 393 9.26 -30.17 -0.95
CA THR A 393 7.88 -29.66 -0.89
C THR A 393 7.09 -30.36 0.23
N VAL A 394 6.43 -29.56 1.07
CA VAL A 394 5.46 -30.04 2.08
C VAL A 394 4.07 -29.74 1.57
N MET A 395 3.31 -30.74 1.12
CA MET A 395 2.05 -30.54 0.39
C MET A 395 0.97 -31.54 0.76
N ASN A 396 -0.29 -31.16 0.52
CA ASN A 396 -1.46 -32.02 0.71
C ASN A 396 -1.52 -32.71 2.08
N ASN A 397 -1.12 -31.98 3.12
CA ASN A 397 -1.19 -32.46 4.50
C ASN A 397 -2.40 -31.88 5.20
N THR A 398 -3.12 -32.70 5.95
CA THR A 398 -4.33 -32.29 6.67
C THR A 398 -4.13 -32.34 8.17
N ALA A 399 -4.28 -31.21 8.85
CA ALA A 399 -4.40 -31.14 10.29
C ALA A 399 -5.85 -30.87 10.69
N THR A 400 -6.43 -31.70 11.55
CA THR A 400 -7.80 -31.44 12.05
C THR A 400 -7.85 -30.27 13.03
N ASN A 401 -6.71 -29.86 13.62
CA ASN A 401 -6.54 -28.61 14.34
C ASN A 401 -5.56 -27.68 13.59
N ASP A 402 -4.25 -27.75 13.84
CA ASP A 402 -3.33 -26.66 13.43
C ASP A 402 -2.09 -27.17 12.71
N GLY A 403 -1.56 -26.34 11.80
CA GLY A 403 -0.32 -26.65 11.08
C GLY A 403 -0.51 -27.79 10.10
N GLY A 404 -1.21 -27.55 8.99
CA GLY A 404 -1.46 -28.57 7.97
C GLY A 404 -0.13 -29.14 7.45
N GLY A 405 0.71 -28.26 6.91
CA GLY A 405 2.08 -28.60 6.53
C GLY A 405 2.99 -28.77 7.75
N ILE A 406 3.24 -27.67 8.48
CA ILE A 406 4.19 -27.65 9.60
C ILE A 406 3.60 -26.99 10.84
N TYR A 407 3.82 -27.60 12.01
CA TYR A 407 3.53 -27.05 13.34
C TYR A 407 4.83 -26.95 14.17
N LEU A 408 5.13 -25.78 14.73
CA LEU A 408 6.31 -25.50 15.55
C LEU A 408 5.93 -24.98 16.94
N THR A 409 6.51 -25.56 18.00
CA THR A 409 6.32 -25.10 19.38
C THR A 409 7.59 -25.17 20.24
N ASN A 410 7.54 -24.52 21.41
CA ASN A 410 8.54 -24.59 22.49
C ASN A 410 9.98 -24.32 22.01
N ALA A 411 10.22 -23.15 21.42
CA ALA A 411 11.53 -22.73 20.90
C ALA A 411 12.06 -23.60 19.75
N SER A 412 11.17 -24.24 18.98
CA SER A 412 11.56 -24.92 17.76
C SER A 412 12.10 -23.95 16.71
N ARG A 413 12.98 -24.44 15.84
CA ARG A 413 13.58 -23.66 14.74
C ARG A 413 13.36 -24.34 13.39
N LEU A 414 12.75 -23.60 12.47
CA LEU A 414 12.60 -23.97 11.06
C LEU A 414 13.59 -23.17 10.20
N VAL A 415 14.34 -23.87 9.35
CA VAL A 415 15.23 -23.27 8.34
C VAL A 415 14.84 -23.81 6.97
N VAL A 416 14.46 -22.93 6.05
CA VAL A 416 14.03 -23.29 4.69
C VAL A 416 14.89 -22.56 3.65
N THR A 417 15.52 -23.34 2.76
CA THR A 417 16.37 -22.85 1.67
C THR A 417 15.79 -23.22 0.31
N GLY A 418 14.88 -22.38 -0.19
CA GLY A 418 14.29 -22.47 -1.52
C GLY A 418 13.05 -23.37 -1.65
N SER A 419 12.61 -24.02 -0.58
CA SER A 419 11.56 -25.04 -0.61
C SER A 419 10.14 -24.47 -0.64
N ASN A 420 9.15 -25.33 -0.89
CA ASN A 420 7.75 -24.95 -0.97
C ASN A 420 6.92 -25.52 0.19
N LEU A 421 6.11 -24.66 0.82
CA LEU A 421 4.99 -25.08 1.66
C LEU A 421 3.70 -24.96 0.86
N GLY A 422 3.23 -26.11 0.38
CA GLY A 422 2.12 -26.31 -0.54
C GLY A 422 2.59 -26.48 -2.00
N TYR A 423 1.64 -26.77 -2.88
CA TYR A 423 1.93 -27.25 -4.24
C TYR A 423 1.12 -26.51 -5.31
N SER A 424 1.78 -26.01 -6.35
CA SER A 424 1.14 -25.26 -7.44
C SER A 424 0.50 -26.13 -8.53
N GLY A 425 0.85 -27.42 -8.60
CA GLY A 425 0.39 -28.30 -9.69
C GLY A 425 -1.07 -28.75 -9.58
N SER A 426 -1.73 -28.59 -8.43
CA SER A 426 -3.12 -29.02 -8.22
C SER A 426 -3.82 -28.27 -7.09
N VAL A 427 -5.07 -27.82 -7.30
CA VAL A 427 -5.88 -27.13 -6.27
C VAL A 427 -6.18 -28.01 -5.06
N THR A 428 -6.30 -29.32 -5.27
CA THR A 428 -6.66 -30.29 -4.21
C THR A 428 -5.46 -30.81 -3.44
N SER A 429 -4.25 -30.31 -3.72
CA SER A 429 -3.01 -30.75 -3.07
C SER A 429 -2.40 -29.65 -2.21
N GLY A 430 -3.25 -28.75 -1.72
CA GLY A 430 -2.91 -27.76 -0.71
C GLY A 430 -2.85 -28.37 0.68
N ASN A 431 -2.06 -27.77 1.58
CA ASN A 431 -2.17 -28.15 2.99
C ASN A 431 -3.45 -27.56 3.59
N ASP A 432 -4.08 -28.28 4.51
CA ASP A 432 -5.36 -27.93 5.15
C ASP A 432 -5.26 -27.96 6.68
N ALA A 433 -5.80 -26.94 7.35
CA ALA A 433 -5.87 -26.85 8.81
C ALA A 433 -6.94 -25.85 9.28
N VAL A 434 -7.14 -25.75 10.59
CA VAL A 434 -7.88 -24.65 11.23
C VAL A 434 -7.07 -23.37 11.24
N PHE A 435 -5.84 -23.44 11.74
CA PHE A 435 -4.89 -22.32 11.76
C PHE A 435 -3.55 -22.70 11.12
N GLY A 436 -2.95 -21.78 10.37
CA GLY A 436 -1.58 -21.95 9.87
C GLY A 436 -1.46 -23.13 8.92
N ALA A 437 -2.30 -23.21 7.88
CA ALA A 437 -2.38 -24.40 7.03
C ALA A 437 -1.05 -24.73 6.34
N GLY A 438 -0.30 -23.73 5.88
CA GLY A 438 1.09 -23.93 5.47
C GLY A 438 2.01 -24.12 6.69
N LEU A 439 2.04 -23.11 7.56
CA LEU A 439 2.89 -23.07 8.75
C LEU A 439 2.16 -22.48 9.95
N PHE A 440 2.19 -23.19 11.08
CA PHE A 440 1.76 -22.71 12.39
C PHE A 440 2.97 -22.64 13.35
N ALA A 441 3.25 -21.46 13.90
CA ALA A 441 4.39 -21.24 14.80
C ALA A 441 3.96 -20.59 16.12
N ILE A 442 4.31 -21.25 17.24
CA ILE A 442 4.12 -20.71 18.60
C ILE A 442 5.45 -20.71 19.34
N SER A 443 5.83 -19.56 19.90
CA SER A 443 7.09 -19.42 20.66
C SER A 443 8.31 -20.01 19.95
N SER A 444 8.41 -19.79 18.63
CA SER A 444 9.37 -20.47 17.75
C SER A 444 10.10 -19.49 16.81
N THR A 445 11.15 -19.96 16.14
CA THR A 445 11.94 -19.19 15.17
C THR A 445 11.82 -19.76 13.77
N VAL A 446 11.57 -18.91 12.77
CA VAL A 446 11.45 -19.29 11.36
C VAL A 446 12.41 -18.47 10.51
N GLU A 447 13.25 -19.14 9.74
CA GLU A 447 14.10 -18.58 8.70
C GLU A 447 13.67 -19.18 7.36
N PHE A 448 13.11 -18.35 6.47
CA PHE A 448 12.43 -18.85 5.28
C PHE A 448 12.91 -18.16 4.00
N THR A 449 13.20 -18.98 2.98
CA THR A 449 13.38 -18.59 1.59
C THR A 449 12.66 -19.63 0.72
N GLY A 450 11.85 -19.21 -0.26
CA GLY A 450 11.02 -20.12 -1.05
C GLY A 450 9.58 -19.64 -1.20
N GLN A 451 8.62 -20.57 -1.27
CA GLN A 451 7.21 -20.24 -1.49
C GLN A 451 6.30 -20.83 -0.41
N ILE A 452 5.29 -20.06 0.02
CA ILE A 452 4.17 -20.53 0.84
C ILE A 452 2.90 -20.30 0.02
N ILE A 453 2.37 -21.36 -0.58
CA ILE A 453 1.33 -21.29 -1.62
C ILE A 453 0.29 -22.38 -1.46
N ASN A 454 -0.91 -22.17 -2.00
CA ASN A 454 -1.96 -23.18 -2.04
C ASN A 454 -2.34 -23.77 -0.67
N ASN A 455 -2.27 -23.00 0.41
CA ASN A 455 -2.64 -23.50 1.73
C ASN A 455 -4.02 -22.99 2.11
N ILE A 456 -4.86 -23.85 2.69
CA ILE A 456 -6.25 -23.58 3.00
C ILE A 456 -6.44 -23.67 4.51
N ALA A 457 -6.66 -22.55 5.19
CA ALA A 457 -7.02 -22.57 6.61
C ALA A 457 -8.51 -22.31 6.78
N THR A 458 -9.21 -23.07 7.64
CA THR A 458 -10.63 -22.82 7.88
C THR A 458 -10.88 -21.54 8.68
N ASN A 459 -9.90 -21.05 9.47
CA ASN A 459 -10.05 -19.84 10.28
C ASN A 459 -9.09 -18.68 9.95
N SER A 460 -7.78 -18.86 10.16
CA SER A 460 -6.80 -17.77 10.01
C SER A 460 -5.40 -18.29 9.64
N GLY A 461 -4.61 -17.47 8.95
CA GLY A 461 -3.23 -17.83 8.58
C GLY A 461 -3.20 -18.95 7.54
N GLY A 462 -3.77 -18.73 6.35
CA GLY A 462 -3.74 -19.73 5.28
C GLY A 462 -2.30 -20.14 4.97
N GLY A 463 -1.45 -19.17 4.66
CA GLY A 463 -0.01 -19.40 4.51
C GLY A 463 0.70 -19.59 5.86
N LEU A 464 0.65 -18.57 6.72
CA LEU A 464 1.36 -18.55 8.00
C LEU A 464 0.47 -18.04 9.15
N TYR A 465 0.49 -18.76 10.26
CA TYR A 465 0.03 -18.29 11.56
C TYR A 465 1.19 -18.27 12.55
N ALA A 466 1.44 -17.14 13.21
CA ALA A 466 2.51 -17.02 14.20
C ALA A 466 2.07 -16.26 15.46
N THR A 467 2.46 -16.79 16.61
CA THR A 467 2.22 -16.20 17.93
C THR A 467 3.48 -16.26 18.79
N ASN A 468 3.85 -15.15 19.46
CA ASN A 468 5.05 -15.04 20.29
C ASN A 468 6.33 -15.54 19.58
N SER A 469 6.43 -15.35 18.26
CA SER A 469 7.47 -15.99 17.43
C SER A 469 8.34 -14.96 16.71
N THR A 470 9.50 -15.40 16.23
CA THR A 470 10.38 -14.60 15.36
C THR A 470 10.39 -15.18 13.95
N ILE A 471 10.04 -14.37 12.97
CA ILE A 471 9.91 -14.76 11.56
C ILE A 471 10.87 -13.92 10.73
N THR A 472 11.76 -14.56 9.97
CA THR A 472 12.61 -13.91 8.99
C THR A 472 12.34 -14.52 7.62
N MET A 473 11.86 -13.70 6.68
CA MET A 473 11.63 -14.10 5.30
C MET A 473 12.56 -13.32 4.37
N THR A 474 13.28 -14.03 3.51
CA THR A 474 14.13 -13.43 2.48
C THR A 474 13.81 -14.05 1.13
N ASN A 475 13.68 -13.26 0.06
CA ASN A 475 13.38 -13.77 -1.29
C ASN A 475 12.22 -14.77 -1.29
N THR A 476 11.15 -14.42 -0.57
CA THR A 476 10.03 -15.33 -0.28
C THR A 476 8.77 -14.84 -0.96
N THR A 477 7.96 -15.77 -1.46
CA THR A 477 6.60 -15.46 -1.93
C THR A 477 5.57 -16.10 -1.00
N VAL A 478 4.62 -15.31 -0.50
CA VAL A 478 3.47 -15.79 0.28
C VAL A 478 2.21 -15.55 -0.53
N GLY A 479 1.71 -16.62 -1.14
CA GLY A 479 0.63 -16.60 -2.13
C GLY A 479 1.19 -16.54 -3.56
N GLY A 480 0.32 -16.29 -4.54
CA GLY A 480 0.72 -16.20 -5.94
C GLY A 480 -0.49 -15.90 -6.82
N THR A 481 -0.28 -15.36 -8.02
CA THR A 481 -1.35 -15.00 -8.97
C THR A 481 -1.72 -16.14 -9.93
N ALA A 482 -0.88 -17.17 -9.99
CA ALA A 482 -1.13 -18.33 -10.82
C ALA A 482 -2.22 -19.21 -10.21
N VAL A 483 -2.84 -20.03 -11.05
CA VAL A 483 -3.80 -21.05 -10.61
C VAL A 483 -3.14 -21.91 -9.53
N ASN A 484 -3.87 -22.20 -8.45
CA ASN A 484 -3.40 -22.98 -7.30
C ASN A 484 -2.19 -22.39 -6.55
N THR A 485 -1.99 -21.06 -6.56
CA THR A 485 -0.89 -20.46 -5.77
C THR A 485 -1.37 -19.55 -4.64
N HIS A 486 -2.65 -19.17 -4.64
CA HIS A 486 -3.29 -18.42 -3.57
C HIS A 486 -3.32 -19.22 -2.25
N ASN A 487 -2.90 -18.61 -1.13
CA ASN A 487 -3.35 -19.10 0.17
C ASN A 487 -4.76 -18.59 0.44
N GLN A 488 -5.55 -19.41 1.12
CA GLN A 488 -6.97 -19.23 1.23
C GLN A 488 -7.43 -19.39 2.67
N ILE A 489 -8.42 -18.59 3.04
CA ILE A 489 -9.24 -18.84 4.23
C ILE A 489 -10.60 -19.38 3.79
N GLY A 490 -11.01 -20.50 4.37
CA GLY A 490 -12.31 -21.14 4.12
C GLY A 490 -13.49 -20.25 4.51
N ALA A 491 -14.71 -20.66 4.13
CA ALA A 491 -15.92 -19.83 4.25
C ALA A 491 -16.27 -19.37 5.68
N ALA A 492 -15.76 -20.03 6.71
CA ALA A 492 -15.99 -19.69 8.12
C ALA A 492 -14.91 -18.79 8.73
N GLY A 493 -13.76 -18.65 8.07
CA GLY A 493 -12.62 -17.92 8.61
C GLY A 493 -12.65 -16.43 8.30
N LEU A 494 -11.78 -15.68 8.96
CA LEU A 494 -11.94 -14.23 9.08
C LEU A 494 -10.69 -13.42 8.71
N ASN A 495 -9.49 -13.97 8.87
CA ASN A 495 -8.29 -13.11 8.94
C ASN A 495 -7.04 -13.69 8.30
N GLY A 496 -6.21 -12.83 7.71
CA GLY A 496 -4.79 -13.14 7.46
C GLY A 496 -4.57 -14.32 6.52
N ALA A 497 -5.14 -14.32 5.31
CA ALA A 497 -4.95 -15.46 4.38
C ALA A 497 -3.48 -15.69 4.04
N GLY A 498 -2.70 -14.62 3.85
CA GLY A 498 -1.25 -14.72 3.74
C GLY A 498 -0.61 -14.99 5.09
N MET A 499 -0.60 -13.98 5.96
CA MET A 499 0.08 -14.02 7.26
C MET A 499 -0.83 -13.52 8.38
N TYR A 500 -0.84 -14.24 9.51
CA TYR A 500 -1.53 -13.87 10.73
C TYR A 500 -0.54 -13.84 11.91
N LEU A 501 -0.24 -12.64 12.42
CA LEU A 501 0.83 -12.40 13.40
C LEU A 501 0.28 -11.75 14.67
N ILE A 502 0.43 -12.42 15.82
CA ILE A 502 -0.15 -11.96 17.10
C ILE A 502 0.80 -12.16 18.29
N ASN A 503 0.42 -11.60 19.45
CA ASN A 503 1.09 -11.76 20.74
C ASN A 503 2.61 -11.52 20.68
N ASN A 504 3.03 -10.29 20.35
CA ASN A 504 4.44 -9.90 20.25
C ASN A 504 5.26 -10.73 19.24
N THR A 505 4.65 -11.12 18.12
CA THR A 505 5.39 -11.75 17.03
C THR A 505 6.20 -10.70 16.28
N HIS A 506 7.45 -11.00 15.99
CA HIS A 506 8.35 -10.12 15.23
C HIS A 506 8.64 -10.72 13.86
N ALA A 507 8.30 -9.99 12.79
CA ALA A 507 8.57 -10.41 11.42
C ALA A 507 9.49 -9.42 10.69
N ILE A 508 10.56 -9.94 10.08
CA ILE A 508 11.46 -9.20 9.19
C ILE A 508 11.31 -9.79 7.79
N LEU A 509 10.87 -8.96 6.85
CA LEU A 509 10.62 -9.33 5.46
C LEU A 509 11.58 -8.56 4.55
N SER A 510 12.36 -9.27 3.74
CA SER A 510 13.33 -8.67 2.83
C SER A 510 13.20 -9.27 1.44
N ASN A 511 12.90 -8.44 0.44
CA ASN A 511 12.58 -8.90 -0.90
C ASN A 511 11.49 -9.99 -0.88
N THR A 512 10.45 -9.75 -0.07
CA THR A 512 9.31 -10.65 0.09
C THR A 512 8.12 -10.12 -0.69
N ILE A 513 7.40 -11.02 -1.36
CA ILE A 513 6.17 -10.70 -2.09
C ILE A 513 5.02 -11.42 -1.39
N ILE A 514 4.09 -10.66 -0.82
CA ILE A 514 2.82 -11.18 -0.31
C ILE A 514 1.77 -10.83 -1.37
N VAL A 515 1.18 -11.85 -2.00
CA VAL A 515 0.39 -11.61 -3.21
C VAL A 515 -0.83 -12.52 -3.32
N SER A 516 -1.96 -11.92 -3.69
CA SER A 516 -3.19 -12.62 -4.12
C SER A 516 -3.74 -13.66 -3.12
N ASN A 517 -3.45 -13.48 -1.82
CA ASN A 517 -4.08 -14.29 -0.78
C ASN A 517 -5.58 -13.94 -0.70
N THR A 518 -6.43 -14.97 -0.66
CA THR A 518 -7.87 -14.85 -0.88
C THR A 518 -8.67 -15.24 0.38
N LEU A 519 -9.73 -14.52 0.68
CA LEU A 519 -10.70 -14.88 1.72
C LEU A 519 -12.02 -15.26 1.06
N ALA A 520 -12.48 -16.49 1.27
CA ALA A 520 -13.74 -16.98 0.69
C ALA A 520 -14.97 -16.57 1.51
N ASN A 521 -14.79 -15.98 2.70
CA ASN A 521 -15.89 -15.57 3.57
C ASN A 521 -16.67 -14.37 2.97
N PRO A 522 -17.95 -14.53 2.65
CA PRO A 522 -18.74 -13.46 2.04
C PRO A 522 -19.20 -12.38 3.05
N ALA A 523 -19.15 -12.67 4.36
CA ALA A 523 -19.73 -11.82 5.41
C ALA A 523 -18.73 -10.83 6.02
N THR A 524 -17.52 -11.28 6.36
CA THR A 524 -16.48 -10.45 7.03
C THR A 524 -15.07 -10.94 6.69
N GLY A 525 -14.10 -10.02 6.52
CA GLY A 525 -12.70 -10.42 6.27
C GLY A 525 -11.68 -9.31 6.52
N TYR A 526 -10.60 -9.61 7.23
CA TYR A 526 -9.56 -8.64 7.62
C TYR A 526 -8.15 -9.09 7.20
N GLY A 527 -7.35 -8.18 6.64
CA GLY A 527 -5.93 -8.44 6.42
C GLY A 527 -5.66 -9.54 5.40
N GLY A 528 -6.11 -9.39 4.16
CA GLY A 528 -5.95 -10.42 3.12
C GLY A 528 -4.50 -10.87 2.94
N GLY A 529 -3.60 -9.91 2.80
CA GLY A 529 -2.15 -10.14 2.83
C GLY A 529 -1.66 -10.44 4.24
N MET A 530 -1.83 -9.48 5.16
CA MET A 530 -1.35 -9.59 6.53
C MET A 530 -2.38 -9.10 7.56
N TYR A 531 -2.47 -9.83 8.67
CA TYR A 531 -3.15 -9.41 9.89
C TYR A 531 -2.13 -9.34 11.04
N VAL A 532 -1.95 -8.18 11.65
CA VAL A 532 -0.92 -7.92 12.65
C VAL A 532 -1.54 -7.31 13.91
N ARG A 533 -1.33 -7.93 15.08
CA ARG A 533 -1.98 -7.50 16.33
C ARG A 533 -1.14 -7.70 17.60
N GLN A 534 -1.56 -7.06 18.70
CA GLN A 534 -1.15 -7.38 20.08
C GLN A 534 0.36 -7.25 20.30
N GLY A 535 0.90 -6.06 20.04
CA GLY A 535 2.31 -5.73 20.20
C GLY A 535 3.23 -6.34 19.15
N SER A 536 2.68 -7.02 18.14
CA SER A 536 3.48 -7.60 17.05
C SER A 536 4.09 -6.51 16.17
N ILE A 537 5.28 -6.80 15.63
CA ILE A 537 6.05 -5.85 14.81
C ILE A 537 6.39 -6.50 13.46
N VAL A 538 6.16 -5.77 12.38
CA VAL A 538 6.60 -6.16 11.03
C VAL A 538 7.53 -5.09 10.47
N THR A 539 8.70 -5.49 9.98
CA THR A 539 9.58 -4.63 9.18
C THR A 539 9.73 -5.24 7.79
N ALA A 540 9.22 -4.54 6.77
CA ALA A 540 9.31 -4.95 5.37
C ALA A 540 10.25 -4.02 4.60
N THR A 541 11.26 -4.60 3.96
CA THR A 541 12.26 -3.88 3.16
C THR A 541 12.29 -4.43 1.74
N ASN A 542 12.30 -3.54 0.73
CA ASN A 542 12.32 -3.92 -0.70
C ASN A 542 11.24 -4.95 -1.06
N SER A 543 10.07 -4.87 -0.43
CA SER A 543 9.04 -5.91 -0.48
C SER A 543 7.79 -5.41 -1.20
N ARG A 544 6.86 -6.31 -1.51
CA ARG A 544 5.59 -6.00 -2.19
C ARG A 544 4.42 -6.69 -1.49
N ILE A 545 3.32 -5.96 -1.27
CA ILE A 545 2.06 -6.45 -0.70
C ILE A 545 0.96 -6.11 -1.69
N GLU A 546 0.43 -7.10 -2.40
CA GLU A 546 -0.31 -6.79 -3.61
C GLU A 546 -1.44 -7.73 -4.01
N GLN A 547 -2.37 -7.16 -4.78
CA GLN A 547 -3.46 -7.87 -5.45
C GLN A 547 -4.33 -8.69 -4.49
N HIS A 548 -4.41 -8.26 -3.23
CA HIS A 548 -5.33 -8.86 -2.27
C HIS A 548 -6.74 -8.35 -2.55
N PHE A 549 -7.68 -9.29 -2.71
CA PHE A 549 -9.08 -8.99 -2.99
C PHE A 549 -9.94 -9.50 -1.84
N LEU A 550 -10.58 -8.57 -1.11
CA LEU A 550 -11.52 -8.84 -0.02
C LEU A 550 -12.95 -8.40 -0.40
N PRO A 551 -13.69 -9.22 -1.17
CA PRO A 551 -15.02 -8.86 -1.68
C PRO A 551 -16.15 -8.92 -0.65
N SER A 552 -15.85 -9.08 0.64
CA SER A 552 -16.84 -9.27 1.70
C SER A 552 -17.95 -8.21 1.65
N ALA A 553 -19.19 -8.63 1.37
CA ALA A 553 -20.33 -7.75 1.16
C ALA A 553 -20.80 -7.07 2.47
N GLY A 554 -20.37 -7.58 3.63
CA GLY A 554 -20.69 -7.03 4.95
C GLY A 554 -19.57 -6.14 5.51
N ASP A 555 -18.34 -6.65 5.63
CA ASP A 555 -17.23 -5.92 6.29
C ASP A 555 -15.81 -6.40 5.91
N GLY A 556 -15.32 -5.99 4.73
CA GLY A 556 -13.95 -6.23 4.28
C GLY A 556 -13.02 -5.06 4.61
N ARG A 557 -11.91 -5.32 5.31
CA ARG A 557 -10.98 -4.27 5.77
C ARG A 557 -9.52 -4.62 5.57
N GLY A 558 -8.74 -3.67 5.06
CA GLY A 558 -7.28 -3.79 4.98
C GLY A 558 -6.87 -4.98 4.12
N ALA A 559 -7.24 -4.98 2.84
CA ALA A 559 -6.97 -6.13 1.96
C ALA A 559 -5.47 -6.45 1.88
N GLY A 560 -4.61 -5.44 1.79
CA GLY A 560 -3.18 -5.60 1.99
C GLY A 560 -2.86 -5.94 3.45
N MET A 561 -3.18 -5.03 4.37
CA MET A 561 -2.78 -5.11 5.77
C MET A 561 -3.90 -4.68 6.72
N TYR A 562 -4.07 -5.42 7.80
CA TYR A 562 -4.86 -5.01 8.96
C TYR A 562 -3.96 -4.94 10.20
N ILE A 563 -3.85 -3.75 10.81
CA ILE A 563 -2.90 -3.45 11.89
C ILE A 563 -3.68 -2.98 13.11
N TYR A 564 -3.62 -3.74 14.21
CA TYR A 564 -4.36 -3.43 15.43
C TYR A 564 -3.50 -3.58 16.71
N ASP A 565 -3.19 -2.46 17.36
CA ASP A 565 -2.25 -2.41 18.50
C ASP A 565 -0.92 -3.05 18.14
N ALA A 566 -0.39 -2.69 16.98
CA ALA A 566 0.81 -3.27 16.39
C ALA A 566 1.60 -2.24 15.57
N THR A 567 2.86 -2.54 15.27
CA THR A 567 3.74 -1.66 14.49
C THR A 567 4.12 -2.30 13.17
N VAL A 568 3.93 -1.59 12.06
CA VAL A 568 4.42 -1.99 10.75
C VAL A 568 5.34 -0.89 10.21
N THR A 569 6.53 -1.27 9.76
CA THR A 569 7.49 -0.38 9.10
C THR A 569 7.75 -0.87 7.68
N LEU A 570 7.49 0.00 6.71
CA LEU A 570 7.74 -0.23 5.28
C LEU A 570 8.94 0.62 4.85
N SER A 571 9.94 0.01 4.24
CA SER A 571 11.10 0.71 3.66
C SER A 571 11.32 0.25 2.23
N ASN A 572 11.33 1.17 1.26
CA ASN A 572 11.38 0.85 -0.17
C ASN A 572 10.35 -0.24 -0.58
N THR A 573 9.18 -0.24 0.05
CA THR A 573 8.18 -1.31 -0.06
C THR A 573 6.92 -0.79 -0.74
N GLN A 574 6.30 -1.61 -1.58
CA GLN A 574 5.15 -1.22 -2.38
C GLN A 574 3.88 -1.95 -1.92
N VAL A 575 2.79 -1.21 -1.73
CA VAL A 575 1.45 -1.73 -1.42
C VAL A 575 0.56 -1.44 -2.63
N LEU A 576 0.28 -2.48 -3.42
CA LEU A 576 -0.19 -2.33 -4.80
C LEU A 576 -1.50 -3.05 -5.08
N SER A 577 -2.46 -2.36 -5.71
CA SER A 577 -3.65 -3.00 -6.31
C SER A 577 -4.47 -3.84 -5.33
N ASN A 578 -4.47 -3.48 -4.05
CA ASN A 578 -5.27 -4.18 -3.05
C ASN A 578 -6.67 -3.57 -3.00
N THR A 579 -7.69 -4.43 -2.93
CA THR A 579 -9.09 -3.99 -2.95
C THR A 579 -9.85 -4.58 -1.78
N ALA A 580 -10.36 -3.70 -0.92
CA ALA A 580 -11.27 -4.04 0.16
C ALA A 580 -12.68 -3.54 -0.14
N SER A 581 -13.68 -4.14 0.49
CA SER A 581 -15.05 -3.65 0.35
C SER A 581 -15.27 -2.33 1.08
N ASN A 582 -14.97 -2.20 2.38
CA ASN A 582 -15.42 -1.04 3.15
C ASN A 582 -14.31 -0.10 3.63
N PHE A 583 -13.14 -0.62 4.03
CA PHE A 583 -12.10 0.21 4.65
C PHE A 583 -10.72 -0.21 4.17
N ALA A 584 -10.01 0.69 3.49
CA ALA A 584 -8.62 0.49 3.07
C ALA A 584 -8.38 -0.75 2.21
N GLY A 585 -8.18 -0.53 0.90
CA GLY A 585 -7.54 -1.53 0.06
C GLY A 585 -6.15 -1.86 0.57
N GLY A 586 -5.34 -0.83 0.85
CA GLY A 586 -3.96 -0.98 1.31
C GLY A 586 -3.84 -1.41 2.78
N ALA A 587 -4.10 -0.49 3.72
CA ALA A 587 -3.87 -0.68 5.15
C ALA A 587 -5.00 -0.13 6.05
N ARG A 588 -5.57 -0.98 6.91
CA ARG A 588 -6.50 -0.57 7.97
C ARG A 588 -5.78 -0.51 9.31
N LEU A 589 -5.80 0.63 10.00
CA LEU A 589 -5.16 0.83 11.31
C LEU A 589 -6.18 1.08 12.42
N PHE A 590 -6.11 0.35 13.53
CA PHE A 590 -7.02 0.46 14.67
C PHE A 590 -6.27 0.48 16.01
N GLY A 591 -6.88 1.07 17.05
CA GLY A 591 -6.28 1.12 18.39
C GLY A 591 -5.05 2.02 18.43
N THR A 592 -3.97 1.53 19.02
CA THR A 592 -2.68 2.22 19.21
C THR A 592 -1.63 1.85 18.14
N SER A 593 -2.10 1.44 16.96
CA SER A 593 -1.23 0.96 15.87
C SER A 593 -0.30 2.05 15.32
N THR A 594 0.90 1.66 14.89
CA THR A 594 1.84 2.54 14.19
C THR A 594 2.13 2.01 12.78
N LEU A 595 2.10 2.89 11.78
CA LEU A 595 2.57 2.59 10.42
C LEU A 595 3.63 3.61 10.00
N ASN A 596 4.85 3.13 9.81
CA ASN A 596 5.97 3.92 9.29
C ASN A 596 6.17 3.61 7.80
N ILE A 597 6.16 4.64 6.96
CA ILE A 597 6.28 4.55 5.50
C ILE A 597 7.53 5.33 5.09
N LEU A 598 8.60 4.61 4.83
CA LEU A 598 9.96 5.16 4.71
C LEU A 598 10.58 4.83 3.34
N GLY A 599 11.63 5.58 3.00
CA GLY A 599 12.55 5.23 1.92
C GLY A 599 11.85 5.00 0.58
N GLY A 600 11.00 5.92 0.11
CA GLY A 600 10.35 5.77 -1.20
C GLY A 600 9.20 4.76 -1.24
N SER A 601 8.74 4.25 -0.09
CA SER A 601 7.61 3.30 -0.05
C SER A 601 6.34 3.91 -0.64
N SER A 602 5.52 3.07 -1.27
CA SER A 602 4.39 3.54 -2.08
C SER A 602 3.10 2.76 -1.86
N PHE A 603 1.98 3.46 -1.97
CA PHE A 603 0.62 2.92 -2.00
C PHE A 603 -0.03 3.31 -3.32
N ILE A 604 -0.21 2.34 -4.22
CA ILE A 604 -0.66 2.60 -5.59
C ILE A 604 -1.82 1.67 -5.97
N TYR A 605 -2.84 2.21 -6.65
CA TYR A 605 -4.00 1.45 -7.15
C TYR A 605 -4.82 0.72 -6.08
N ASN A 606 -4.74 1.15 -4.81
CA ASN A 606 -5.53 0.53 -3.76
C ASN A 606 -6.95 1.09 -3.74
N LYS A 607 -7.92 0.23 -3.46
CA LYS A 607 -9.34 0.55 -3.59
C LYS A 607 -10.16 0.15 -2.37
N SER A 608 -11.04 1.05 -1.94
CA SER A 608 -12.19 0.76 -1.09
C SER A 608 -13.46 0.86 -1.93
N LEU A 609 -14.21 -0.23 -2.08
CA LEU A 609 -15.34 -0.31 -3.00
C LEU A 609 -16.59 0.44 -2.51
N ASN A 610 -16.83 0.42 -1.21
CA ASN A 610 -18.06 0.83 -0.53
C ASN A 610 -17.80 1.68 0.73
N GLY A 611 -16.56 2.12 0.98
CA GLY A 611 -16.30 3.06 2.07
C GLY A 611 -15.07 3.93 1.87
N VAL A 612 -14.29 4.08 2.94
CA VAL A 612 -13.31 5.17 3.11
C VAL A 612 -11.87 4.67 2.93
N GLY A 613 -10.96 5.59 2.59
CA GLY A 613 -9.53 5.34 2.53
C GLY A 613 -9.18 4.33 1.45
N GLY A 614 -8.83 4.74 0.23
CA GLY A 614 -8.45 3.77 -0.81
C GLY A 614 -7.16 3.03 -0.44
N ALA A 615 -6.15 3.80 -0.03
CA ALA A 615 -4.87 3.28 0.48
C ALA A 615 -4.94 2.97 1.96
N ILE A 616 -5.32 3.96 2.80
CA ILE A 616 -5.24 3.85 4.25
C ILE A 616 -6.53 4.34 4.90
N ALA A 617 -7.01 3.61 5.90
CA ALA A 617 -8.10 4.04 6.77
C ALA A 617 -7.69 3.83 8.23
N ALA A 618 -7.84 4.86 9.05
CA ALA A 618 -7.36 4.93 10.42
C ALA A 618 -8.44 5.44 11.39
N THR A 619 -8.62 4.75 12.51
CA THR A 619 -9.58 5.11 13.57
C THR A 619 -8.98 4.83 14.95
N ASN A 620 -9.45 5.54 15.98
CA ASN A 620 -8.98 5.52 17.37
C ASN A 620 -7.71 6.35 17.64
N THR A 621 -6.57 5.75 17.92
CA THR A 621 -5.34 6.52 18.19
C THR A 621 -4.12 5.94 17.45
N PRO A 622 -4.23 5.62 16.14
CA PRO A 622 -3.09 5.19 15.36
C PRO A 622 -2.12 6.34 15.08
N ASP A 623 -0.89 5.99 14.76
CA ASP A 623 0.16 6.91 14.35
C ASP A 623 0.69 6.52 12.96
N ILE A 624 0.56 7.43 11.98
CA ILE A 624 1.01 7.22 10.61
C ILE A 624 2.12 8.21 10.29
N ASN A 625 3.34 7.69 10.13
CA ASN A 625 4.53 8.47 9.81
C ASN A 625 4.98 8.19 8.38
N ALA A 626 4.93 9.18 7.50
CA ALA A 626 5.29 9.03 6.10
C ALA A 626 6.47 9.94 5.71
N THR A 627 7.62 9.35 5.41
CA THR A 627 8.81 10.07 4.96
C THR A 627 9.22 9.60 3.57
N ASN A 628 9.28 10.54 2.63
CA ASN A 628 9.60 10.25 1.24
C ASN A 628 8.64 9.22 0.61
N ALA A 629 7.32 9.42 0.74
CA ALA A 629 6.28 8.43 0.40
C ALA A 629 5.46 8.81 -0.84
N THR A 630 4.91 7.80 -1.54
CA THR A 630 4.05 8.00 -2.73
C THR A 630 2.67 7.37 -2.55
N PHE A 631 1.62 8.13 -2.83
CA PHE A 631 0.21 7.72 -2.83
C PHE A 631 -0.45 8.11 -4.15
N ARG A 632 -0.64 7.15 -5.05
CA ARG A 632 -1.26 7.44 -6.35
C ARG A 632 -2.34 6.47 -6.80
N TYR A 633 -3.30 6.97 -7.56
CA TYR A 633 -4.37 6.15 -8.17
C TYR A 633 -5.18 5.35 -7.16
N ASN A 634 -5.24 5.80 -5.90
CA ASN A 634 -6.06 5.16 -4.89
C ASN A 634 -7.49 5.69 -4.97
N THR A 635 -8.46 4.82 -4.73
CA THR A 635 -9.88 5.15 -4.89
C THR A 635 -10.72 4.72 -3.70
N ALA A 636 -11.63 5.59 -3.26
CA ALA A 636 -12.61 5.32 -2.22
C ALA A 636 -14.02 5.73 -2.70
N SER A 637 -15.04 4.99 -2.32
CA SER A 637 -16.43 5.34 -2.67
C SER A 637 -17.05 6.36 -1.71
N SER A 638 -16.44 6.59 -0.54
CA SER A 638 -16.83 7.63 0.41
C SER A 638 -15.73 8.67 0.50
N ASP A 639 -14.95 8.70 1.59
CA ASP A 639 -14.03 9.79 1.87
C ASP A 639 -12.57 9.34 1.87
N GLY A 640 -11.66 10.26 1.56
CA GLY A 640 -10.22 10.01 1.59
C GLY A 640 -9.78 9.04 0.50
N GLY A 641 -9.69 9.51 -0.75
CA GLY A 641 -9.38 8.64 -1.89
C GLY A 641 -8.07 7.86 -1.70
N ALA A 642 -7.08 8.49 -1.07
CA ALA A 642 -5.90 7.83 -0.52
C ALA A 642 -6.09 7.50 0.97
N ILE A 643 -6.26 8.50 1.82
CA ILE A 643 -6.17 8.36 3.28
C ILE A 643 -7.42 8.90 3.95
N TYR A 644 -7.99 8.11 4.85
CA TYR A 644 -9.05 8.53 5.76
C TYR A 644 -8.56 8.41 7.21
N LEU A 645 -8.63 9.51 7.96
CA LEU A 645 -8.21 9.62 9.35
C LEU A 645 -9.39 10.14 10.19
N ASP A 646 -9.95 9.27 11.03
CA ASP A 646 -11.01 9.66 11.98
C ASP A 646 -10.45 10.05 13.35
N ALA A 647 -9.30 9.48 13.71
CA ALA A 647 -8.59 9.80 14.93
C ALA A 647 -7.15 9.24 14.85
N GLY A 648 -6.23 9.81 15.64
CA GLY A 648 -4.79 9.52 15.56
C GLY A 648 -4.01 10.60 14.79
N THR A 649 -2.73 10.34 14.50
CA THR A 649 -1.81 11.27 13.83
C THR A 649 -1.48 10.83 12.41
N LEU A 650 -1.31 11.80 11.52
CA LEU A 650 -0.83 11.63 10.15
C LEU A 650 0.26 12.67 9.86
N ASP A 651 1.50 12.25 9.92
CA ASP A 651 2.67 13.11 9.72
C ASP A 651 3.36 12.78 8.38
N PHE A 652 3.39 13.77 7.49
CA PHE A 652 4.21 13.72 6.28
C PHE A 652 5.47 14.57 6.44
N ASP A 653 6.63 13.97 6.13
CA ASP A 653 7.93 14.63 6.09
C ASP A 653 8.71 14.21 4.82
N GLY A 654 9.81 14.90 4.51
CA GLY A 654 10.55 14.62 3.28
C GLY A 654 9.86 15.17 2.02
N SER A 655 10.08 14.50 0.88
CA SER A 655 9.36 14.75 -0.38
C SER A 655 8.30 13.68 -0.62
N TRP A 656 7.04 14.06 -0.70
CA TRP A 656 5.92 13.13 -0.83
C TRP A 656 5.07 13.43 -2.07
N ASP A 657 4.43 12.40 -2.60
CA ASP A 657 3.67 12.50 -3.85
C ASP A 657 2.28 11.86 -3.70
N ILE A 658 1.27 12.72 -3.52
CA ILE A 658 -0.12 12.37 -3.27
C ILE A 658 -0.95 12.90 -4.44
N ARG A 659 -0.99 12.12 -5.53
CA ARG A 659 -1.61 12.53 -6.79
C ARG A 659 -2.54 11.49 -7.40
N TYR A 660 -3.51 11.95 -8.19
CA TYR A 660 -4.43 11.09 -8.93
C TYR A 660 -5.28 10.18 -8.03
N ASN A 661 -5.61 10.62 -6.83
CA ASN A 661 -6.51 9.89 -5.94
C ASN A 661 -7.94 10.40 -6.11
N THR A 662 -8.91 9.50 -5.94
CA THR A 662 -10.32 9.80 -6.19
C THR A 662 -11.22 9.33 -5.05
N ALA A 663 -12.14 10.19 -4.61
CA ALA A 663 -13.17 9.88 -3.62
C ALA A 663 -14.57 10.30 -4.11
N SER A 664 -15.59 9.45 -4.06
CA SER A 664 -16.94 9.91 -4.45
C SER A 664 -17.59 10.85 -3.43
N GLY A 665 -17.20 10.74 -2.15
CA GLY A 665 -17.60 11.59 -1.02
C GLY A 665 -16.71 12.82 -0.89
N ASN A 666 -15.88 12.93 0.15
CA ASN A 666 -15.03 14.11 0.40
C ASN A 666 -13.53 13.75 0.47
N GLY A 667 -12.65 14.74 0.31
CA GLY A 667 -11.21 14.54 0.45
C GLY A 667 -10.67 13.65 -0.66
N GLY A 668 -10.53 14.18 -1.87
CA GLY A 668 -10.11 13.37 -3.04
C GLY A 668 -8.79 12.63 -2.81
N ALA A 669 -7.88 13.22 -2.02
CA ALA A 669 -6.75 12.49 -1.43
C ALA A 669 -6.98 12.12 0.03
N ILE A 670 -7.24 13.11 0.89
CA ILE A 670 -7.19 12.95 2.35
C ILE A 670 -8.45 13.52 2.99
N ALA A 671 -9.06 12.74 3.88
CA ALA A 671 -10.12 13.20 4.77
C ALA A 671 -9.68 13.04 6.24
N VAL A 672 -9.68 14.17 6.97
CA VAL A 672 -9.37 14.27 8.40
C VAL A 672 -10.65 14.69 9.11
N ILE A 673 -11.14 13.80 9.97
CA ILE A 673 -12.39 14.01 10.72
C ILE A 673 -12.19 13.63 12.18
N GLY A 674 -13.27 13.69 12.97
CA GLY A 674 -13.26 13.23 14.36
C GLY A 674 -12.18 13.93 15.18
N THR A 675 -11.24 13.16 15.74
CA THR A 675 -10.08 13.68 16.49
C THR A 675 -8.77 13.42 15.76
N GLY A 676 -8.79 13.31 14.43
CA GLY A 676 -7.58 13.16 13.62
C GLY A 676 -6.75 14.45 13.62
N ASP A 677 -5.43 14.28 13.60
CA ASP A 677 -4.41 15.33 13.57
C ASP A 677 -3.48 15.07 12.37
N ALA A 678 -3.40 16.01 11.43
CA ALA A 678 -2.63 15.83 10.20
C ALA A 678 -1.69 17.00 9.91
N ASP A 679 -0.43 16.68 9.66
CA ASP A 679 0.62 17.66 9.37
C ASP A 679 1.42 17.28 8.11
N PHE A 680 1.72 18.30 7.30
CA PHE A 680 2.44 18.15 6.04
C PHE A 680 3.65 19.08 6.01
N ARG A 681 4.83 18.50 6.17
CA ARG A 681 6.11 19.20 6.16
C ARG A 681 6.92 18.76 4.95
N VAL A 682 7.46 19.74 4.24
CA VAL A 682 8.40 19.52 3.14
C VAL A 682 9.77 19.93 3.63
N THR A 683 10.55 18.93 4.04
CA THR A 683 11.91 19.13 4.59
C THR A 683 12.88 18.15 3.96
N ASN A 684 14.14 18.56 3.73
CA ASN A 684 15.30 17.69 3.47
C ASN A 684 15.08 16.50 2.49
N GLY A 685 14.17 16.64 1.53
CA GLY A 685 13.77 15.57 0.60
C GLY A 685 14.44 15.68 -0.78
N PRO A 686 14.25 14.68 -1.66
CA PRO A 686 14.81 14.68 -3.03
C PRO A 686 14.22 15.73 -3.98
N GLY A 687 13.12 16.41 -3.63
CA GLY A 687 12.48 17.42 -4.48
C GLY A 687 11.19 18.01 -3.89
N ASP A 688 10.33 18.51 -4.77
CA ASP A 688 9.02 19.05 -4.40
C ASP A 688 8.07 17.98 -3.85
N SER A 689 7.09 18.44 -3.08
CA SER A 689 5.98 17.62 -2.61
C SER A 689 4.68 17.98 -3.33
N TYR A 690 3.84 16.98 -3.60
CA TYR A 690 2.62 17.13 -4.39
C TYR A 690 1.40 16.63 -3.63
N LEU A 691 0.42 17.51 -3.41
CA LEU A 691 -0.95 17.19 -3.04
C LEU A 691 -1.86 17.70 -4.18
N ALA A 692 -1.80 17.02 -5.31
CA ALA A 692 -2.22 17.58 -6.59
C ALA A 692 -3.00 16.58 -7.45
N VAL A 693 -3.83 17.09 -8.36
CA VAL A 693 -4.58 16.25 -9.33
C VAL A 693 -5.48 15.21 -8.63
N ASN A 694 -6.02 15.56 -7.47
CA ASN A 694 -6.96 14.71 -6.75
C ASN A 694 -8.40 15.17 -7.02
N VAL A 695 -9.32 14.21 -7.07
CA VAL A 695 -10.69 14.45 -7.53
C VAL A 695 -11.69 13.93 -6.52
N THR A 696 -12.71 14.73 -6.22
CA THR A 696 -13.82 14.28 -5.38
C THR A 696 -15.18 14.71 -5.88
N GLY A 697 -16.20 13.87 -5.61
CA GLY A 697 -17.60 14.18 -5.92
C GLY A 697 -18.23 15.21 -4.97
N GLY A 698 -17.75 15.27 -3.72
CA GLY A 698 -18.15 16.21 -2.68
C GLY A 698 -17.11 17.30 -2.47
N ASN A 699 -16.66 17.50 -1.22
CA ASN A 699 -15.85 18.66 -0.84
C ASN A 699 -14.37 18.32 -0.63
N GLY A 700 -13.47 19.30 -0.82
CA GLY A 700 -12.04 19.13 -0.56
C GLY A 700 -11.37 18.25 -1.61
N GLY A 701 -11.08 18.79 -2.79
CA GLY A 701 -10.51 18.01 -3.90
C GLY A 701 -9.20 17.29 -3.54
N ALA A 702 -8.38 17.91 -2.69
CA ALA A 702 -7.23 17.29 -2.06
C ALA A 702 -7.51 16.90 -0.60
N LEU A 703 -7.83 17.89 0.24
CA LEU A 703 -7.91 17.76 1.68
C LEU A 703 -9.29 18.20 2.19
N TYR A 704 -9.91 17.35 2.99
CA TYR A 704 -11.15 17.63 3.69
C TYR A 704 -10.92 17.54 5.20
N VAL A 705 -11.10 18.65 5.92
CA VAL A 705 -10.89 18.73 7.39
C VAL A 705 -12.19 19.13 8.06
N ALA A 706 -12.84 18.17 8.73
CA ALA A 706 -14.14 18.38 9.38
C ALA A 706 -14.07 18.26 10.90
N ASN A 707 -12.99 18.76 11.49
CA ASN A 707 -12.78 18.87 12.93
C ASN A 707 -12.04 20.20 13.26
N THR A 708 -11.52 20.31 14.48
CA THR A 708 -10.79 21.49 14.98
C THR A 708 -9.27 21.35 14.87
N ASP A 709 -8.80 20.55 13.92
CA ASP A 709 -7.38 20.24 13.75
C ASP A 709 -6.56 21.49 13.36
N SER A 710 -5.27 21.48 13.71
CA SER A 710 -4.29 22.49 13.34
C SER A 710 -3.33 21.92 12.29
N VAL A 711 -3.71 22.01 11.02
CA VAL A 711 -2.97 21.42 9.92
C VAL A 711 -1.80 22.32 9.50
N SER A 712 -0.57 21.81 9.63
CA SER A 712 0.62 22.46 9.09
C SER A 712 0.78 22.15 7.59
N LEU A 713 0.94 23.18 6.76
CA LEU A 713 1.32 23.08 5.34
C LEU A 713 2.63 23.85 5.12
N HIS A 714 3.75 23.21 5.46
CA HIS A 714 5.05 23.89 5.56
C HIS A 714 6.01 23.47 4.44
N ALA A 715 6.53 24.43 3.70
CA ALA A 715 7.62 24.25 2.74
C ALA A 715 8.78 25.21 3.05
N THR A 716 9.95 24.67 3.39
CA THR A 716 11.13 25.48 3.75
C THR A 716 12.08 25.67 2.57
N SER A 717 13.03 26.62 2.69
CA SER A 717 13.77 27.14 1.53
C SER A 717 14.36 26.09 0.61
N GLY A 718 14.04 26.22 -0.68
CA GLY A 718 14.47 25.35 -1.78
C GLY A 718 13.45 24.31 -2.21
N TYR A 719 12.31 24.18 -1.50
CA TYR A 719 11.29 23.18 -1.77
C TYR A 719 9.91 23.80 -2.01
N ARG A 720 9.13 23.21 -2.92
CA ARG A 720 7.74 23.61 -3.18
C ARG A 720 6.75 22.59 -2.63
N LEU A 721 5.69 23.06 -1.96
CA LEU A 721 4.46 22.29 -1.74
C LEU A 721 3.48 22.63 -2.86
N ASN A 722 3.16 21.66 -3.70
CA ASN A 722 2.25 21.82 -4.82
C ASN A 722 0.84 21.33 -4.46
N LEU A 723 -0.09 22.27 -4.29
CA LEU A 723 -1.50 22.05 -3.99
C LEU A 723 -2.36 22.40 -5.21
N SER A 724 -2.05 21.78 -6.37
CA SER A 724 -2.61 22.23 -7.66
C SER A 724 -3.48 21.21 -8.36
N THR A 725 -4.36 21.71 -9.24
CA THR A 725 -5.16 20.90 -10.16
C THR A 725 -6.09 19.91 -9.44
N ASN A 726 -6.46 20.20 -8.20
CA ASN A 726 -7.45 19.42 -7.48
C ASN A 726 -8.86 19.85 -7.88
N SER A 727 -9.82 18.92 -7.83
CA SER A 727 -11.18 19.15 -8.28
C SER A 727 -12.20 18.62 -7.28
N ALA A 728 -13.15 19.47 -6.89
CA ALA A 728 -14.28 19.15 -6.03
C ALA A 728 -15.62 19.39 -6.74
N GLY A 729 -16.52 18.42 -6.70
CA GLY A 729 -17.91 18.57 -7.14
C GLY A 729 -18.76 19.45 -6.21
N GLY A 730 -18.28 19.68 -4.98
CA GLY A 730 -18.81 20.62 -4.01
C GLY A 730 -17.87 21.82 -3.79
N ASP A 731 -17.61 22.14 -2.52
CA ASP A 731 -16.79 23.26 -2.07
C ASP A 731 -15.32 22.85 -1.84
N GLY A 732 -14.41 23.83 -1.88
CA GLY A 732 -12.99 23.61 -1.55
C GLY A 732 -12.27 22.80 -2.61
N GLY A 733 -11.96 23.42 -3.75
CA GLY A 733 -11.37 22.72 -4.90
C GLY A 733 -10.05 22.04 -4.55
N ALA A 734 -9.25 22.60 -3.63
CA ALA A 734 -8.18 21.89 -2.95
C ALA A 734 -8.52 21.52 -1.51
N VAL A 735 -8.87 22.51 -0.68
CA VAL A 735 -9.02 22.37 0.77
C VAL A 735 -10.41 22.80 1.22
N TYR A 736 -11.03 21.98 2.07
CA TYR A 736 -12.31 22.29 2.71
C TYR A 736 -12.19 22.19 4.24
N ALA A 737 -12.71 23.20 4.95
CA ALA A 737 -12.93 23.13 6.39
C ALA A 737 -14.20 23.85 6.86
N ASN A 738 -14.92 23.24 7.79
CA ASN A 738 -16.22 23.73 8.28
C ASN A 738 -16.46 23.51 9.79
N ALA A 739 -15.43 23.18 10.55
CA ALA A 739 -15.56 22.77 11.95
C ALA A 739 -14.55 23.43 12.89
N GLY A 740 -13.94 24.55 12.45
CA GLY A 740 -13.01 25.33 13.28
C GLY A 740 -11.54 24.95 13.10
N ALA A 741 -11.18 24.23 12.02
CA ALA A 741 -9.80 23.89 11.70
C ALA A 741 -8.94 25.14 11.48
N PHE A 742 -7.65 25.04 11.80
CA PHE A 742 -6.65 26.08 11.56
C PHE A 742 -5.60 25.55 10.58
N PHE A 743 -5.38 26.25 9.47
CA PHE A 743 -4.32 25.95 8.53
C PHE A 743 -3.15 26.92 8.72
N ASP A 744 -2.00 26.38 9.11
CA ASP A 744 -0.73 27.11 9.21
C ASP A 744 0.10 26.87 7.94
N VAL A 745 0.06 27.83 7.01
CA VAL A 745 0.73 27.74 5.71
C VAL A 745 2.02 28.56 5.75
N TYR A 746 3.13 27.92 5.44
CA TYR A 746 4.44 28.54 5.56
C TYR A 746 5.35 28.24 4.36
N GLY A 747 5.97 29.30 3.81
CA GLY A 747 6.93 29.24 2.71
C GLY A 747 6.31 28.93 1.34
N MET A 748 7.03 28.24 0.44
CA MET A 748 6.60 28.09 -0.96
C MET A 748 5.44 27.09 -1.13
N LEU A 749 4.21 27.53 -0.85
CA LEU A 749 2.98 26.88 -1.30
C LEU A 749 2.60 27.37 -2.70
N GLN A 750 2.37 26.46 -3.64
CA GLN A 750 1.77 26.78 -4.93
C GLN A 750 0.42 26.08 -5.08
N ALA A 751 -0.67 26.85 -4.99
CA ALA A 751 -2.03 26.38 -5.22
C ALA A 751 -2.55 26.96 -6.53
N THR A 752 -2.43 26.18 -7.62
CA THR A 752 -2.89 26.60 -8.94
C THR A 752 -3.90 25.68 -9.60
N SER A 753 -4.82 26.25 -10.38
CA SER A 753 -5.75 25.51 -11.23
C SER A 753 -6.65 24.55 -10.45
N ASN A 754 -6.96 24.84 -9.18
CA ASN A 754 -7.94 24.08 -8.43
C ASN A 754 -9.36 24.50 -8.81
N LEU A 755 -10.28 23.54 -8.84
CA LEU A 755 -11.64 23.71 -9.30
C LEU A 755 -12.64 23.27 -8.24
N ALA A 756 -13.52 24.17 -7.82
CA ALA A 756 -14.74 23.85 -7.09
C ALA A 756 -15.96 24.16 -7.97
N VAL A 757 -16.92 23.24 -8.06
CA VAL A 757 -18.23 23.56 -8.63
C VAL A 757 -19.01 24.48 -7.67
N GLY A 758 -18.83 24.26 -6.36
CA GLY A 758 -19.27 25.13 -5.29
C GLY A 758 -18.31 26.30 -5.07
N ASN A 759 -17.95 26.57 -3.82
CA ASN A 759 -17.22 27.78 -3.40
C ASN A 759 -15.79 27.46 -2.97
N GLY A 760 -14.89 28.44 -3.08
CA GLY A 760 -13.50 28.31 -2.64
C GLY A 760 -12.68 27.42 -3.56
N GLY A 761 -12.05 27.99 -4.59
CA GLY A 761 -11.30 27.18 -5.56
C GLY A 761 -10.06 26.54 -4.94
N ALA A 762 -9.31 27.27 -4.12
CA ALA A 762 -8.22 26.72 -3.31
C ALA A 762 -8.72 26.34 -1.91
N PHE A 763 -9.30 27.29 -1.18
CA PHE A 763 -9.75 27.07 0.21
C PHE A 763 -11.22 27.43 0.40
N TYR A 764 -11.95 26.54 1.06
CA TYR A 764 -13.24 26.82 1.65
C TYR A 764 -13.13 26.79 3.18
N LEU A 765 -13.58 27.85 3.85
CA LEU A 765 -13.53 28.02 5.29
C LEU A 765 -14.92 28.43 5.81
N SER A 766 -15.43 27.71 6.80
CA SER A 766 -16.64 28.12 7.52
C SER A 766 -16.63 27.74 8.99
N ASN A 767 -17.62 28.27 9.74
CA ASN A 767 -17.86 27.98 11.16
C ASN A 767 -16.61 28.14 12.03
N GLY A 768 -15.92 29.29 11.88
CA GLY A 768 -14.74 29.61 12.67
C GLY A 768 -13.42 29.00 12.17
N SER A 769 -13.42 28.24 11.08
CA SER A 769 -12.19 27.71 10.46
C SER A 769 -11.32 28.87 9.92
N ARG A 770 -9.99 28.70 9.94
CA ARG A 770 -9.04 29.79 9.69
C ARG A 770 -7.87 29.35 8.84
N VAL A 771 -7.25 30.29 8.16
CA VAL A 771 -5.98 30.10 7.46
C VAL A 771 -5.05 31.27 7.76
N TRP A 772 -3.79 30.95 8.03
CA TRP A 772 -2.69 31.92 8.06
C TRP A 772 -1.65 31.50 7.03
N MET A 773 -1.34 32.39 6.10
CA MET A 773 -0.32 32.22 5.08
C MET A 773 0.81 33.22 5.30
N ASP A 774 2.03 32.71 5.48
CA ASP A 774 3.22 33.51 5.75
C ASP A 774 4.36 33.14 4.77
N ASP A 775 5.15 34.14 4.39
CA ASP A 775 6.29 33.96 3.49
C ASP A 775 7.52 33.37 4.22
N TYR A 776 8.48 32.85 3.46
CA TYR A 776 9.79 32.45 3.99
C TYR A 776 10.91 33.10 3.17
N PHE A 777 11.45 34.21 3.68
CA PHE A 777 12.42 35.02 2.94
C PHE A 777 11.87 35.48 1.58
N ASN A 778 12.36 34.92 0.47
CA ASN A 778 11.92 35.26 -0.89
C ASN A 778 10.90 34.26 -1.47
N GLU A 779 10.44 33.30 -0.66
CA GLU A 779 9.48 32.28 -1.07
C GLU A 779 8.09 32.64 -0.55
N VAL A 780 7.24 33.08 -1.47
CA VAL A 780 5.87 33.54 -1.17
C VAL A 780 4.85 32.44 -1.49
N PRO A 781 3.76 32.33 -0.71
CA PRO A 781 2.61 31.54 -1.11
C PRO A 781 1.96 32.08 -2.40
N GLN A 782 1.67 31.20 -3.33
CA GLN A 782 1.20 31.48 -4.70
C GLN A 782 -0.17 30.84 -4.93
N ILE A 783 -1.22 31.66 -4.88
CA ILE A 783 -2.61 31.22 -5.04
C ILE A 783 -3.15 31.71 -6.39
N TRP A 784 -2.99 30.89 -7.43
CA TRP A 784 -3.10 31.32 -8.82
C TRP A 784 -4.18 30.55 -9.60
N VAL A 785 -4.92 31.22 -10.48
CA VAL A 785 -5.79 30.56 -11.48
C VAL A 785 -6.76 29.51 -10.90
N ASN A 786 -7.25 29.72 -9.67
CA ASN A 786 -8.24 28.85 -9.05
C ASN A 786 -9.66 29.29 -9.45
N THR A 787 -10.58 28.34 -9.57
CA THR A 787 -11.93 28.59 -10.08
C THR A 787 -13.00 28.04 -9.14
N ALA A 788 -14.00 28.87 -8.82
CA ALA A 788 -15.16 28.49 -8.02
C ALA A 788 -16.42 29.31 -8.40
N ALA A 789 -17.56 29.00 -7.80
CA ALA A 789 -18.78 29.82 -7.84
C ALA A 789 -18.56 31.16 -7.13
N ASN A 790 -18.13 31.14 -5.88
CA ASN A 790 -17.70 32.31 -5.10
C ASN A 790 -16.31 32.06 -4.51
N GLY A 791 -15.52 33.13 -4.33
CA GLY A 791 -14.18 33.01 -3.75
C GLY A 791 -13.29 32.17 -4.65
N GLY A 792 -12.92 32.70 -5.82
CA GLY A 792 -12.17 31.93 -6.81
C GLY A 792 -10.91 31.29 -6.24
N ALA A 793 -10.24 31.96 -5.29
CA ALA A 793 -9.22 31.35 -4.43
C ALA A 793 -9.80 30.91 -3.08
N ILE A 794 -10.32 31.83 -2.28
CA ILE A 794 -10.73 31.59 -0.90
C ILE A 794 -12.18 32.00 -0.70
N TYR A 795 -12.97 31.09 -0.14
CA TYR A 795 -14.30 31.39 0.37
C TYR A 795 -14.32 31.28 1.90
N ALA A 796 -14.77 32.34 2.58
CA ALA A 796 -14.84 32.43 4.03
C ALA A 796 -16.23 32.92 4.46
N SER A 797 -16.97 32.10 5.23
CA SER A 797 -18.31 32.43 5.72
C SER A 797 -18.58 31.95 7.15
N ASN A 798 -19.30 32.74 7.95
CA ASN A 798 -19.71 32.42 9.33
C ASN A 798 -18.57 32.38 10.37
N SER A 799 -17.92 33.53 10.59
CA SER A 799 -16.80 33.75 11.52
C SER A 799 -15.41 33.17 11.19
N PRO A 800 -15.05 32.78 9.95
CA PRO A 800 -13.66 32.54 9.57
C PRO A 800 -12.74 33.75 9.71
N ARG A 801 -11.44 33.41 9.76
CA ARG A 801 -10.34 34.36 9.69
C ARG A 801 -9.37 33.95 8.59
N VAL A 802 -9.07 34.90 7.69
CA VAL A 802 -8.06 34.75 6.65
C VAL A 802 -6.94 35.75 6.96
N GLU A 803 -5.74 35.24 7.14
CA GLU A 803 -4.52 36.03 7.39
C GLU A 803 -3.52 35.74 6.29
N CYS A 804 -2.98 36.79 5.67
CA CYS A 804 -1.92 36.67 4.68
C CYS A 804 -0.83 37.71 4.94
N ASP A 805 0.43 37.30 4.83
CA ASP A 805 1.59 38.18 4.67
C ASP A 805 2.36 37.77 3.40
N GLY A 806 2.58 38.71 2.49
CA GLY A 806 3.37 38.49 1.27
C GLY A 806 2.74 37.59 0.19
N VAL A 807 1.48 37.19 0.34
CA VAL A 807 0.82 36.21 -0.56
C VAL A 807 0.44 36.81 -1.92
N GLU A 808 0.65 36.03 -2.99
CA GLU A 808 0.22 36.39 -4.34
C GLU A 808 -1.10 35.71 -4.75
N PHE A 809 -2.17 36.50 -4.84
CA PHE A 809 -3.45 36.10 -5.41
C PHE A 809 -3.53 36.46 -6.90
N GLY A 810 -3.45 35.43 -7.75
CA GLY A 810 -3.55 35.52 -9.20
C GLY A 810 -2.19 35.62 -9.92
N PHE A 811 -2.19 35.31 -11.21
CA PHE A 811 -0.98 35.25 -12.05
C PHE A 811 -0.98 36.37 -13.10
N VAL A 812 0.16 36.62 -13.74
CA VAL A 812 0.34 37.79 -14.62
C VAL A 812 -0.56 37.73 -15.86
N SER A 813 -0.86 36.54 -16.36
CA SER A 813 -1.69 36.33 -17.55
C SER A 813 -3.13 35.91 -17.26
N ASP A 814 -3.41 35.43 -16.05
CA ASP A 814 -4.73 34.94 -15.64
C ASP A 814 -4.83 34.91 -14.11
N GLY A 815 -6.01 35.10 -13.54
CA GLY A 815 -6.18 35.19 -12.10
C GLY A 815 -7.19 34.19 -11.55
N ASN A 816 -7.43 34.28 -10.24
CA ASN A 816 -8.49 33.48 -9.63
C ASN A 816 -9.86 33.98 -10.10
N LYS A 817 -10.83 33.05 -10.15
CA LYS A 817 -12.06 33.26 -10.89
C LYS A 817 -13.29 32.79 -10.11
N ALA A 818 -14.17 33.73 -9.79
CA ALA A 818 -15.55 33.48 -9.38
C ALA A 818 -16.45 33.50 -10.63
N THR A 819 -17.04 32.36 -10.96
CA THR A 819 -17.76 32.12 -12.23
C THR A 819 -19.19 32.64 -12.19
N THR A 820 -19.93 32.36 -11.12
CA THR A 820 -21.34 32.73 -10.96
C THR A 820 -21.57 33.75 -9.85
N GLY A 821 -20.60 33.92 -8.96
CA GLY A 821 -20.70 34.71 -7.74
C GLY A 821 -19.62 35.77 -7.61
N SER A 822 -19.29 36.10 -6.36
CA SER A 822 -18.45 37.24 -5.99
C SER A 822 -17.08 36.83 -5.43
N GLY A 823 -16.14 37.77 -5.38
CA GLY A 823 -14.81 37.56 -4.82
C GLY A 823 -13.93 36.73 -5.76
N GLY A 824 -13.38 37.37 -6.80
CA GLY A 824 -12.56 36.64 -7.77
C GLY A 824 -11.36 35.97 -7.12
N ALA A 825 -10.72 36.61 -6.12
CA ALA A 825 -9.80 35.95 -5.20
C ALA A 825 -10.52 35.52 -3.93
N ILE A 826 -11.00 36.47 -3.12
CA ILE A 826 -11.50 36.22 -1.77
C ILE A 826 -12.96 36.64 -1.64
N TYR A 827 -13.79 35.75 -1.10
CA TYR A 827 -15.14 36.04 -0.65
C TYR A 827 -15.23 35.95 0.88
N LEU A 828 -15.83 36.96 1.52
CA LEU A 828 -16.02 37.05 2.97
C LEU A 828 -17.48 37.31 3.31
N SER A 829 -18.04 36.53 4.23
CA SER A 829 -19.36 36.77 4.84
C SER A 829 -19.32 36.56 6.35
N GLY A 830 -19.59 37.59 7.15
CA GLY A 830 -19.47 37.50 8.61
C GLY A 830 -18.08 37.08 9.07
N SER A 831 -17.02 37.49 8.35
CA SER A 831 -15.64 36.97 8.49
C SER A 831 -14.62 38.09 8.62
N THR A 832 -13.36 37.74 8.89
CA THR A 832 -12.24 38.71 9.00
C THR A 832 -11.15 38.41 7.99
N LEU A 833 -10.63 39.46 7.35
CA LEU A 833 -9.39 39.43 6.55
C LEU A 833 -8.36 40.37 7.17
N VAL A 834 -7.14 39.85 7.37
CA VAL A 834 -5.93 40.63 7.60
C VAL A 834 -4.97 40.30 6.46
N ALA A 835 -4.56 41.31 5.70
CA ALA A 835 -3.71 41.11 4.53
C ALA A 835 -2.58 42.13 4.54
N ASP A 836 -1.37 41.66 4.75
CA ASP A 836 -0.16 42.47 4.82
C ASP A 836 0.74 42.14 3.63
N ASN A 837 1.25 43.16 2.95
CA ASN A 837 2.16 43.00 1.80
C ASN A 837 1.64 42.10 0.65
N CYS A 838 0.32 41.82 0.58
CA CYS A 838 -0.26 40.86 -0.36
C CYS A 838 -0.50 41.49 -1.76
N VAL A 839 -0.40 40.68 -2.81
CA VAL A 839 -0.65 41.12 -4.20
C VAL A 839 -1.91 40.45 -4.74
N PHE A 840 -2.89 41.25 -5.20
CA PHE A 840 -4.08 40.75 -5.87
C PHE A 840 -4.08 41.20 -7.33
N ARG A 841 -3.81 40.27 -8.26
CA ARG A 841 -3.69 40.59 -9.68
C ARG A 841 -4.57 39.72 -10.57
N ASN A 842 -5.18 40.36 -11.57
CA ASN A 842 -5.96 39.71 -12.63
C ASN A 842 -7.12 38.82 -12.15
N ASN A 843 -7.59 38.96 -10.91
CA ASN A 843 -8.69 38.17 -10.38
C ASN A 843 -10.03 38.63 -10.97
N GLN A 844 -10.99 37.72 -11.11
CA GLN A 844 -12.19 37.92 -11.91
C GLN A 844 -13.45 37.46 -11.18
N ALA A 845 -14.42 38.35 -11.02
CA ALA A 845 -15.80 38.01 -10.68
C ALA A 845 -16.66 38.21 -11.95
N GLN A 846 -17.04 37.10 -12.59
CA GLN A 846 -17.71 37.14 -13.91
C GLN A 846 -19.20 37.48 -13.85
N ALA A 847 -19.84 37.27 -12.70
CA ALA A 847 -21.26 37.51 -12.56
C ALA A 847 -21.63 38.26 -11.27
N GLY A 848 -20.74 38.30 -10.27
CA GLY A 848 -20.92 38.99 -8.99
C GLY A 848 -20.07 40.25 -8.82
N ASN A 849 -19.67 40.51 -7.58
CA ASN A 849 -18.96 41.72 -7.16
C ASN A 849 -17.54 41.38 -6.67
N GLY A 850 -16.68 42.39 -6.52
CA GLY A 850 -15.36 42.23 -5.92
C GLY A 850 -14.44 41.39 -6.79
N GLY A 851 -13.83 42.02 -7.82
CA GLY A 851 -12.95 41.31 -8.74
C GLY A 851 -11.76 40.66 -8.04
N ALA A 852 -11.20 41.31 -7.01
CA ALA A 852 -10.31 40.65 -6.06
C ALA A 852 -11.08 40.18 -4.81
N ILE A 853 -11.69 41.12 -4.08
CA ILE A 853 -12.26 40.86 -2.75
C ILE A 853 -13.73 41.28 -2.71
N ALA A 854 -14.60 40.40 -2.25
CA ALA A 854 -16.00 40.71 -1.94
C ALA A 854 -16.30 40.42 -0.48
N ALA A 855 -16.80 41.42 0.25
CA ALA A 855 -17.05 41.33 1.68
C ALA A 855 -18.47 41.74 2.07
N TYR A 856 -19.12 40.89 2.86
CA TYR A 856 -20.47 41.06 3.38
C TYR A 856 -20.44 40.95 4.89
N THR A 857 -20.93 41.95 5.62
CA THR A 857 -20.95 41.95 7.10
C THR A 857 -19.62 41.54 7.74
N SER A 858 -18.49 41.96 7.16
CA SER A 858 -17.14 41.46 7.47
C SER A 858 -16.20 42.60 7.89
N THR A 859 -15.01 42.23 8.40
CA THR A 859 -13.94 43.19 8.73
C THR A 859 -12.72 42.91 7.86
N LEU A 860 -12.18 43.96 7.25
CA LEU A 860 -11.04 43.90 6.35
C LEU A 860 -9.99 44.89 6.84
N THR A 861 -8.80 44.40 7.10
CA THR A 861 -7.61 45.21 7.38
C THR A 861 -6.57 44.85 6.33
N ILE A 862 -6.20 45.82 5.51
CA ILE A 862 -5.20 45.68 4.45
C ILE A 862 -4.15 46.75 4.71
N ASP A 863 -2.97 46.35 5.15
CA ASP A 863 -1.92 47.25 5.64
C ASP A 863 -0.52 46.85 5.13
N ALA A 864 0.48 47.70 5.23
CA ALA A 864 1.84 47.34 4.85
C ALA A 864 2.72 47.23 6.08
N ASP A 865 3.36 46.08 6.24
CA ASP A 865 4.33 45.87 7.31
C ASP A 865 5.71 46.35 6.86
N TYR A 866 6.17 47.40 7.52
CA TYR A 866 7.49 47.99 7.31
C TYR A 866 8.47 47.52 8.37
N PRO A 867 9.77 47.43 8.04
CA PRO A 867 10.78 47.13 9.04
C PRO A 867 10.84 48.34 9.98
N LEU A 868 10.50 48.15 11.26
CA LEU A 868 10.51 49.22 12.25
C LEU A 868 11.88 49.91 12.25
N PRO A 869 11.97 51.25 12.12
CA PRO A 869 12.99 51.95 12.87
C PRO A 869 12.63 51.72 14.34
N THR A 870 13.57 51.14 15.10
CA THR A 870 13.47 50.87 16.55
C THR A 870 12.53 51.84 17.27
N PHE A 871 11.57 51.30 18.05
CA PHE A 871 10.63 51.96 18.99
C PHE A 871 9.12 51.86 18.66
N ALA A 872 8.56 50.64 18.62
CA ALA A 872 7.19 50.34 19.08
C ALA A 872 6.99 48.81 19.27
N PRO A 873 6.17 48.34 20.22
CA PRO A 873 6.05 46.93 20.57
C PRO A 873 5.20 46.18 19.54
N ALA A 874 5.65 44.95 19.22
CA ALA A 874 4.97 44.00 18.35
C ALA A 874 3.47 43.89 18.64
N LEU A 875 2.64 44.09 17.60
CA LEU A 875 1.26 43.65 17.64
C LEU A 875 1.27 42.13 17.84
N SER A 876 0.60 41.71 18.91
CA SER A 876 0.56 40.35 19.39
C SER A 876 -0.46 39.55 18.59
N GLU A 877 0.01 38.74 17.65
CA GLU A 877 -0.72 37.54 17.25
C GLU A 877 0.15 36.29 17.41
N ASN A 878 -0.51 35.26 17.93
CA ASN A 878 0.07 34.11 18.61
C ASN A 878 0.78 33.17 17.64
N ARG A 879 2.04 33.45 17.36
CA ARG A 879 2.98 32.39 17.04
C ARG A 879 3.67 31.88 18.31
N PRO A 880 3.76 30.57 18.55
CA PRO A 880 4.81 30.00 19.39
C PRO A 880 6.16 30.32 18.72
N ARG A 881 6.79 31.37 19.21
CA ARG A 881 8.07 31.91 18.76
C ARG A 881 9.19 30.87 18.94
N THR A 882 9.91 30.51 17.89
CA THR A 882 11.38 30.35 18.00
C THR A 882 12.15 30.46 16.67
N ASN A 883 11.60 30.15 15.48
CA ASN A 883 12.47 30.00 14.28
C ASN A 883 12.02 30.59 12.92
N ALA A 884 10.88 31.29 12.72
CA ALA A 884 10.72 31.97 11.40
C ALA A 884 11.51 33.28 11.38
N PRO A 885 12.25 33.54 10.30
CA PRO A 885 12.63 34.88 9.87
C PRO A 885 11.41 35.79 9.84
N GLN A 886 11.62 37.09 10.05
CA GLN A 886 10.55 38.06 9.84
C GLN A 886 10.23 38.15 8.34
N ALA A 887 8.94 38.33 8.04
CA ALA A 887 8.44 38.49 6.68
C ALA A 887 9.16 39.62 5.93
N THR A 888 9.13 39.58 4.60
CA THR A 888 9.80 40.60 3.81
C THR A 888 9.09 41.94 3.94
N ALA A 889 9.77 42.88 4.58
CA ALA A 889 9.41 44.29 4.68
C ALA A 889 8.95 44.90 3.34
N CYS A 890 7.84 45.66 3.36
CA CYS A 890 7.36 46.36 2.17
C CYS A 890 8.36 47.39 1.64
N ASP A 891 8.68 47.29 0.34
CA ASP A 891 9.40 48.29 -0.43
C ASP A 891 8.50 48.85 -1.56
N PRO A 892 7.87 50.02 -1.33
CA PRO A 892 7.01 50.71 -2.30
C PRO A 892 7.76 51.20 -3.55
N ALA A 893 9.09 51.32 -3.48
CA ALA A 893 9.93 51.69 -4.61
C ALA A 893 10.34 50.48 -5.47
N LEU A 894 10.31 49.25 -4.92
CA LEU A 894 10.79 48.04 -5.59
C LEU A 894 9.75 46.96 -5.92
N LYS A 895 8.60 46.82 -5.19
CA LYS A 895 7.32 46.13 -5.58
C LYS A 895 6.56 45.36 -4.47
N GLN A 896 6.97 45.34 -3.21
CA GLN A 896 6.40 44.42 -2.20
C GLN A 896 5.41 45.06 -1.22
N CYS A 897 4.37 45.73 -1.70
CA CYS A 897 3.34 46.30 -0.82
C CYS A 897 1.96 45.87 -1.29
N ASN A 898 0.95 46.09 -0.44
CA ASN A 898 -0.42 45.75 -0.78
C ASN A 898 -0.87 46.39 -2.10
N THR A 899 -0.96 45.56 -3.14
CA THR A 899 -1.23 46.03 -4.50
C THR A 899 -2.35 45.22 -5.10
N LEU A 900 -3.44 45.90 -5.46
CA LEU A 900 -4.58 45.29 -6.14
C LEU A 900 -4.68 45.86 -7.54
N TYR A 901 -4.40 45.04 -8.56
CA TYR A 901 -4.40 45.52 -9.93
C TYR A 901 -4.94 44.57 -11.00
N SER A 902 -5.45 45.16 -12.07
CA SER A 902 -6.01 44.44 -13.22
C SER A 902 -7.14 43.46 -12.84
N ASN A 903 -7.76 43.62 -11.67
CA ASN A 903 -8.87 42.78 -11.25
C ASN A 903 -10.17 43.24 -11.93
N THR A 904 -11.09 42.32 -12.18
CA THR A 904 -12.30 42.58 -12.96
C THR A 904 -13.57 42.09 -12.27
N ALA A 905 -14.58 42.95 -12.21
CA ALA A 905 -15.93 42.61 -11.78
C ALA A 905 -16.92 43.06 -12.86
N ILE A 906 -17.10 42.22 -13.89
CA ILE A 906 -17.92 42.56 -15.06
C ILE A 906 -19.02 41.52 -15.17
N SER A 907 -20.26 41.91 -14.85
CA SER A 907 -21.44 41.07 -15.01
C SER A 907 -22.18 41.43 -16.29
N SER A 908 -22.80 40.43 -16.94
CA SER A 908 -23.74 40.65 -18.04
C SER A 908 -25.10 41.20 -17.58
N THR A 909 -25.33 41.30 -16.27
CA THR A 909 -26.56 41.85 -15.69
C THR A 909 -26.31 43.21 -15.05
N ALA A 910 -27.23 44.16 -15.20
CA ALA A 910 -27.10 45.53 -14.68
C ALA A 910 -27.14 45.65 -13.14
N ALA A 911 -27.36 44.53 -12.42
CA ALA A 911 -27.48 44.45 -10.97
C ALA A 911 -26.14 44.16 -10.25
N ASN A 912 -25.17 43.55 -10.94
CA ASN A 912 -23.90 43.10 -10.37
C ASN A 912 -22.70 43.72 -11.12
N GLY A 913 -21.48 43.26 -10.81
CA GLY A 913 -20.24 43.79 -11.39
C GLY A 913 -19.74 45.05 -10.68
N ASN A 914 -19.89 45.10 -9.35
CA ASN A 914 -19.44 46.23 -8.56
C ASN A 914 -18.09 45.94 -7.89
N GLY A 915 -17.21 46.94 -7.77
CA GLY A 915 -15.93 46.81 -7.04
C GLY A 915 -14.90 45.97 -7.80
N GLY A 916 -14.15 46.57 -8.70
CA GLY A 916 -13.20 45.82 -9.54
C GLY A 916 -12.05 45.26 -8.73
N ALA A 917 -11.55 46.00 -7.73
CA ALA A 917 -10.68 45.45 -6.70
C ALA A 917 -11.51 44.96 -5.50
N ILE A 918 -12.19 45.87 -4.80
CA ILE A 918 -12.84 45.59 -3.52
C ILE A 918 -14.31 45.98 -3.59
N TYR A 919 -15.17 45.06 -3.16
CA TYR A 919 -16.57 45.30 -2.87
C TYR A 919 -16.85 45.08 -1.40
N VAL A 920 -17.50 46.03 -0.74
CA VAL A 920 -17.91 45.94 0.67
C VAL A 920 -19.39 46.27 0.87
N ASN A 921 -20.09 45.42 1.61
CA ASN A 921 -21.49 45.58 1.98
C ASN A 921 -21.65 45.45 3.51
N ALA A 922 -22.13 46.51 4.16
CA ALA A 922 -22.31 46.56 5.62
C ALA A 922 -21.07 46.04 6.40
N SER A 923 -19.88 46.33 5.88
CA SER A 923 -18.58 45.82 6.36
C SER A 923 -17.67 46.97 6.78
N ASN A 924 -16.65 46.66 7.57
CA ASN A 924 -15.59 47.61 7.93
C ASN A 924 -14.35 47.36 7.06
N LEU A 925 -13.88 48.39 6.35
CA LEU A 925 -12.68 48.36 5.52
C LEU A 925 -11.68 49.37 6.08
N THR A 926 -10.52 48.87 6.49
CA THR A 926 -9.33 49.68 6.76
C THR A 926 -8.28 49.34 5.70
N LEU A 927 -7.96 50.32 4.86
CA LEU A 927 -6.99 50.19 3.78
C LEU A 927 -5.90 51.24 3.96
N GLN A 928 -4.70 50.79 4.24
CA GLN A 928 -3.56 51.66 4.52
C GLN A 928 -2.40 51.31 3.58
N GLN A 929 -1.69 52.34 3.11
CA GLN A 929 -0.43 52.18 2.38
C GLN A 929 -0.51 51.21 1.19
N ALA A 930 -1.66 51.23 0.50
CA ALA A 930 -1.96 50.35 -0.61
C ALA A 930 -1.96 51.08 -1.96
N VAL A 931 -1.83 50.30 -3.02
CA VAL A 931 -1.92 50.78 -4.40
C VAL A 931 -2.99 49.99 -5.16
N LEU A 932 -4.02 50.70 -5.66
CA LEU A 932 -5.12 50.10 -6.41
C LEU A 932 -5.13 50.66 -7.83
N HIS A 933 -4.83 49.84 -8.84
CA HIS A 933 -4.75 50.34 -10.21
C HIS A 933 -5.21 49.39 -11.31
N ARG A 934 -5.67 49.94 -12.44
CA ARG A 934 -6.10 49.15 -13.62
C ARG A 934 -7.22 48.16 -13.33
N ASN A 935 -7.94 48.30 -12.22
CA ASN A 935 -9.08 47.44 -11.92
C ASN A 935 -10.30 47.92 -12.72
N THR A 936 -11.15 46.98 -13.14
CA THR A 936 -12.31 47.26 -14.00
C THR A 936 -13.58 46.72 -13.38
N ALA A 937 -14.63 47.53 -13.32
CA ALA A 937 -15.96 47.09 -12.90
C ALA A 937 -17.06 47.79 -13.69
N VAL A 938 -18.29 47.28 -13.60
CA VAL A 938 -19.48 48.02 -14.06
C VAL A 938 -19.61 49.32 -13.27
N ARG A 939 -19.42 49.26 -11.94
CA ARG A 939 -19.41 50.44 -11.04
C ARG A 939 -18.34 50.27 -9.95
N GLY A 940 -17.65 51.34 -9.56
CA GLY A 940 -16.60 51.26 -8.54
C GLY A 940 -15.40 50.47 -9.05
N GLY A 941 -14.66 51.04 -10.01
CA GLY A 941 -13.53 50.36 -10.67
C GLY A 941 -12.50 49.83 -9.67
N ALA A 942 -12.10 50.62 -8.68
CA ALA A 942 -11.29 50.15 -7.56
C ALA A 942 -12.17 49.65 -6.41
N ILE A 943 -12.91 50.55 -5.74
CA ILE A 943 -13.69 50.23 -4.54
C ILE A 943 -15.17 50.55 -4.75
N TYR A 944 -16.03 49.64 -4.32
CA TYR A 944 -17.47 49.86 -4.18
C TYR A 944 -17.90 49.56 -2.74
N GLN A 945 -18.55 50.52 -2.08
CA GLN A 945 -19.10 50.38 -0.74
C GLN A 945 -20.61 50.61 -0.72
N GLU A 946 -21.34 49.80 0.04
CA GLU A 946 -22.76 50.02 0.34
C GLU A 946 -23.21 49.45 1.70
N GLY A 947 -24.46 49.73 2.06
CA GLY A 947 -25.06 49.32 3.33
C GLY A 947 -24.93 50.41 4.41
N VAL A 948 -25.99 50.62 5.19
CA VAL A 948 -26.10 51.76 6.12
C VAL A 948 -25.00 51.75 7.20
N GLY A 949 -24.53 50.57 7.60
CA GLY A 949 -23.48 50.40 8.62
C GLY A 949 -22.06 50.20 8.08
N ALA A 950 -21.83 50.34 6.76
CA ALA A 950 -20.49 50.19 6.21
C ALA A 950 -19.57 51.35 6.62
N LEU A 951 -18.33 51.03 6.99
CA LEU A 951 -17.31 52.00 7.39
C LEU A 951 -16.04 51.74 6.56
N GLY A 952 -15.64 52.74 5.76
CA GLY A 952 -14.40 52.68 5.00
C GLY A 952 -13.40 53.72 5.50
N THR A 953 -12.16 53.31 5.76
CA THR A 953 -11.05 54.19 6.12
C THR A 953 -9.89 53.91 5.19
N LEU A 954 -9.50 54.92 4.40
CA LEU A 954 -8.37 54.87 3.49
C LEU A 954 -7.30 55.86 3.94
N SER A 955 -6.09 55.39 4.15
CA SER A 955 -4.93 56.20 4.53
C SER A 955 -3.74 55.94 3.61
N ASN A 956 -3.00 56.99 3.25
CA ASN A 956 -1.73 56.86 2.50
C ASN A 956 -1.83 55.98 1.25
N THR A 957 -2.95 56.04 0.54
CA THR A 957 -3.31 55.10 -0.52
C THR A 957 -3.31 55.79 -1.89
N LEU A 958 -2.80 55.10 -2.90
CA LEU A 958 -2.81 55.56 -4.29
C LEU A 958 -3.81 54.74 -5.12
N VAL A 959 -4.83 55.39 -5.70
CA VAL A 959 -5.86 54.77 -6.53
C VAL A 959 -5.85 55.39 -7.92
N PHE A 960 -5.39 54.66 -8.93
CA PHE A 960 -5.21 55.25 -10.26
C PHE A 960 -5.51 54.33 -11.44
N SER A 961 -5.87 54.90 -12.59
CA SER A 961 -6.10 54.15 -13.83
C SER A 961 -7.13 53.02 -13.72
N ASN A 962 -8.03 53.08 -12.75
CA ASN A 962 -9.15 52.16 -12.64
C ASN A 962 -10.26 52.57 -13.60
N THR A 963 -11.08 51.60 -14.02
CA THR A 963 -12.12 51.78 -15.03
C THR A 963 -13.50 51.40 -14.49
N SER A 964 -14.49 52.28 -14.69
CA SER A 964 -15.90 52.01 -14.45
C SER A 964 -16.66 52.09 -15.77
N LEU A 965 -17.33 51.00 -16.16
CA LEU A 965 -18.02 50.90 -17.46
C LEU A 965 -19.31 51.73 -17.51
N ALA A 966 -20.03 51.86 -16.40
CA ALA A 966 -20.98 52.94 -16.20
C ALA A 966 -20.18 54.11 -15.58
N ALA A 967 -20.21 55.31 -16.15
CA ALA A 967 -19.49 56.47 -15.61
C ALA A 967 -20.00 56.85 -14.20
N SER A 968 -19.40 56.26 -13.17
CA SER A 968 -20.07 56.12 -11.87
C SER A 968 -19.10 55.93 -10.70
N GLY A 969 -17.90 56.52 -10.79
CA GLY A 969 -16.87 56.49 -9.75
C GLY A 969 -15.91 55.32 -9.94
N ALA A 970 -14.98 55.46 -10.89
CA ALA A 970 -13.99 54.44 -11.20
C ALA A 970 -12.90 54.28 -10.14
N GLY A 971 -12.53 55.34 -9.43
CA GLY A 971 -11.75 55.19 -8.19
C GLY A 971 -12.61 54.55 -7.11
N ILE A 972 -13.54 55.32 -6.53
CA ILE A 972 -14.34 54.87 -5.40
C ILE A 972 -15.83 55.20 -5.59
N ARG A 973 -16.70 54.20 -5.40
CA ARG A 973 -18.15 54.41 -5.32
C ARG A 973 -18.66 54.12 -3.93
N ASN A 974 -19.25 55.12 -3.28
CA ASN A 974 -19.88 54.99 -1.97
C ASN A 974 -21.40 55.13 -2.09
N ASN A 975 -22.13 54.02 -2.01
CA ASN A 975 -23.59 53.92 -2.13
C ASN A 975 -24.28 53.71 -0.76
N GLY A 976 -23.53 53.70 0.34
CA GLY A 976 -24.09 53.52 1.69
C GLY A 976 -23.01 53.52 2.77
N GLY A 977 -23.35 54.02 3.96
CA GLY A 977 -22.42 54.11 5.09
C GLY A 977 -21.48 55.31 5.00
N ALA A 978 -20.41 55.28 5.80
CA ALA A 978 -19.41 56.34 5.89
C ALA A 978 -18.09 55.93 5.26
N ILE A 979 -17.43 56.85 4.55
CA ILE A 979 -16.07 56.66 4.05
C ILE A 979 -15.18 57.85 4.41
N THR A 980 -13.99 57.56 4.93
CA THR A 980 -12.96 58.54 5.29
C THR A 980 -11.70 58.31 4.47
N MET A 981 -11.20 59.36 3.82
CA MET A 981 -9.95 59.35 3.08
C MET A 981 -8.98 60.37 3.67
N THR A 982 -7.77 59.95 3.98
CA THR A 982 -6.70 60.81 4.51
C THR A 982 -5.40 60.55 3.77
N HIS A 983 -4.76 61.57 3.21
CA HIS A 983 -3.56 61.40 2.39
C HIS A 983 -3.74 60.36 1.26
N THR A 984 -4.89 60.41 0.59
CA THR A 984 -5.21 59.56 -0.55
C THR A 984 -5.00 60.32 -1.86
N THR A 985 -4.56 59.64 -2.91
CA THR A 985 -4.51 60.21 -4.27
C THR A 985 -5.38 59.40 -5.21
N LEU A 986 -6.42 60.02 -5.77
CA LEU A 986 -7.28 59.44 -6.81
C LEU A 986 -6.92 60.06 -8.16
N ALA A 987 -6.26 59.32 -9.05
CA ALA A 987 -5.74 59.88 -10.29
C ALA A 987 -6.01 59.08 -11.57
N ASN A 988 -6.29 59.77 -12.67
CA ASN A 988 -6.43 59.13 -14.00
C ASN A 988 -7.42 57.95 -14.08
N ASN A 989 -8.48 57.93 -13.25
CA ASN A 989 -9.49 56.89 -13.30
C ASN A 989 -10.54 57.19 -14.41
N THR A 990 -10.83 56.18 -15.23
CA THR A 990 -11.72 56.24 -16.40
C THR A 990 -13.15 55.89 -15.97
N GLY A 991 -14.05 56.87 -15.99
CA GLY A 991 -15.39 56.77 -15.39
C GLY A 991 -15.54 57.54 -14.07
N GLY A 992 -14.55 58.37 -13.71
CA GLY A 992 -14.60 59.35 -12.63
C GLY A 992 -13.78 59.00 -11.39
N ALA A 993 -13.39 60.01 -10.60
CA ALA A 993 -12.62 59.82 -9.37
C ALA A 993 -13.41 59.10 -8.27
N GLY A 994 -14.62 59.58 -7.97
CA GLY A 994 -15.52 58.94 -7.04
C GLY A 994 -16.97 59.41 -7.18
N TYR A 995 -17.92 58.61 -6.70
CA TYR A 995 -19.36 58.88 -6.84
C TYR A 995 -20.13 58.46 -5.58
N SER A 996 -21.00 59.36 -5.13
CA SER A 996 -21.85 59.20 -3.94
C SER A 996 -23.28 59.63 -4.27
N PRO A 997 -24.21 58.69 -4.55
CA PRO A 997 -25.61 59.04 -4.78
C PRO A 997 -26.32 59.33 -3.45
N GLY A 998 -26.94 60.51 -3.33
CA GLY A 998 -27.72 60.90 -2.15
C GLY A 998 -26.89 61.35 -0.95
N ALA A 999 -27.50 61.36 0.24
CA ALA A 999 -26.90 61.84 1.50
C ALA A 999 -26.05 60.76 2.22
N VAL A 1000 -25.06 60.20 1.52
CA VAL A 1000 -24.04 59.30 2.10
C VAL A 1000 -22.90 60.10 2.73
N GLN A 1001 -22.28 59.56 3.78
CA GLN A 1001 -21.26 60.28 4.54
C GLN A 1001 -19.86 60.07 3.93
N SER A 1002 -19.24 61.15 3.50
CA SER A 1002 -17.91 61.13 2.87
C SER A 1002 -17.04 62.22 3.47
N TYR A 1003 -15.89 61.83 4.04
CA TYR A 1003 -14.93 62.70 4.72
C TYR A 1003 -13.57 62.66 4.01
N LEU A 1004 -13.10 63.80 3.51
CA LEU A 1004 -11.85 63.92 2.76
C LEU A 1004 -10.88 64.88 3.45
N TYR A 1005 -9.69 64.39 3.78
CA TYR A 1005 -8.61 65.15 4.41
C TYR A 1005 -7.31 65.00 3.62
N SER A 1006 -6.61 66.10 3.37
CA SER A 1006 -5.25 66.06 2.79
C SER A 1006 -5.17 65.22 1.50
N THR A 1007 -6.20 65.24 0.66
CA THR A 1007 -6.41 64.29 -0.46
C THR A 1007 -6.27 64.99 -1.82
N ILE A 1008 -5.72 64.30 -2.82
CA ILE A 1008 -5.61 64.80 -4.21
C ILE A 1008 -6.52 64.02 -5.14
N ILE A 1009 -7.34 64.74 -5.92
CA ILE A 1009 -8.22 64.19 -6.97
C ILE A 1009 -7.90 64.89 -8.30
N TRP A 1010 -7.19 64.21 -9.20
CA TRP A 1010 -6.68 64.86 -10.42
C TRP A 1010 -6.47 63.92 -11.63
N GLY A 1011 -6.67 64.44 -12.84
CA GLY A 1011 -6.55 63.68 -14.10
C GLY A 1011 -7.65 62.66 -14.41
N ASN A 1012 -8.71 62.56 -13.60
CA ASN A 1012 -9.82 61.63 -13.79
C ASN A 1012 -10.78 62.12 -14.92
N THR A 1013 -11.54 61.22 -15.56
CA THR A 1013 -12.47 61.64 -16.65
C THR A 1013 -13.63 62.52 -16.16
N SER A 1014 -13.97 62.46 -14.88
CA SER A 1014 -14.88 63.38 -14.20
C SER A 1014 -14.39 63.62 -12.78
N ALA A 1015 -14.68 64.82 -12.26
CA ALA A 1015 -14.33 65.22 -10.90
C ALA A 1015 -15.17 64.51 -9.81
N ALA A 1016 -14.89 64.86 -8.55
CA ALA A 1016 -15.24 64.17 -7.31
C ALA A 1016 -16.73 63.84 -7.06
N PHE A 1017 -16.94 63.19 -5.90
CA PHE A 1017 -18.18 62.75 -5.27
C PHE A 1017 -19.34 63.77 -5.33
N GLY A 1018 -20.56 63.32 -4.99
CA GLY A 1018 -21.69 64.22 -4.72
C GLY A 1018 -21.45 65.11 -3.50
N ALA A 1019 -22.51 65.53 -2.79
CA ALA A 1019 -22.36 66.33 -1.58
C ALA A 1019 -21.45 65.63 -0.55
N LEU A 1020 -20.37 66.31 -0.13
CA LEU A 1020 -19.41 65.81 0.87
C LEU A 1020 -19.81 66.25 2.27
N THR A 1021 -19.55 65.40 3.27
CA THR A 1021 -19.80 65.73 4.68
C THR A 1021 -18.70 66.64 5.23
N VAL A 1022 -17.44 66.31 4.94
CA VAL A 1022 -16.28 67.14 5.26
C VAL A 1022 -15.28 67.06 4.11
N ALA A 1023 -14.71 68.20 3.74
CA ALA A 1023 -13.61 68.28 2.79
C ALA A 1023 -12.64 69.37 3.25
N THR A 1024 -11.45 68.97 3.74
CA THR A 1024 -10.44 69.89 4.27
C THR A 1024 -9.07 69.62 3.67
N CYS A 1025 -8.39 70.68 3.23
CA CYS A 1025 -7.03 70.61 2.67
C CYS A 1025 -6.90 69.64 1.49
N ASN A 1026 -7.76 69.75 0.48
CA ASN A 1026 -7.74 68.86 -0.69
C ASN A 1026 -7.45 69.62 -1.99
N ILE A 1027 -7.05 68.90 -3.03
CA ILE A 1027 -7.08 69.35 -4.43
C ILE A 1027 -8.10 68.52 -5.19
N ASP A 1028 -8.94 69.17 -5.98
CA ASP A 1028 -9.92 68.50 -6.84
C ASP A 1028 -10.11 69.23 -8.16
N GLN A 1029 -9.81 68.55 -9.27
CA GLN A 1029 -9.96 69.07 -10.63
C GLN A 1029 -11.36 69.64 -10.97
N GLY A 1030 -12.42 69.23 -10.26
CA GLY A 1030 -13.76 69.80 -10.48
C GLY A 1030 -14.22 70.79 -9.43
N GLY A 1031 -13.40 71.09 -8.43
CA GLY A 1031 -13.70 72.12 -7.45
C GLY A 1031 -14.66 71.72 -6.33
N THR A 1032 -15.15 70.47 -6.27
CA THR A 1032 -16.16 70.05 -5.28
C THR A 1032 -15.53 69.77 -3.92
N ALA A 1033 -14.37 69.11 -3.89
CA ALA A 1033 -13.69 68.72 -2.64
C ALA A 1033 -12.60 69.71 -2.19
N GLY A 1034 -12.18 70.63 -3.07
CA GLY A 1034 -11.08 71.57 -2.84
C GLY A 1034 -10.80 72.39 -4.10
N PRO A 1035 -9.86 73.36 -4.06
CA PRO A 1035 -9.49 74.16 -5.22
C PRO A 1035 -9.01 73.31 -6.41
N ALA A 1036 -9.41 73.73 -7.61
CA ALA A 1036 -9.01 73.11 -8.88
C ALA A 1036 -7.62 73.58 -9.34
N ASN A 1037 -6.60 73.35 -8.50
CA ASN A 1037 -5.21 73.68 -8.79
C ASN A 1037 -4.44 72.42 -9.20
N ASP A 1038 -3.64 72.49 -10.26
CA ASP A 1038 -2.85 71.36 -10.73
C ASP A 1038 -1.81 70.92 -9.67
N PRO A 1039 -1.85 69.67 -9.18
CA PRO A 1039 -0.91 69.16 -8.18
C PRO A 1039 0.52 68.95 -8.73
N LEU A 1040 0.78 69.18 -10.03
CA LEU A 1040 2.11 69.08 -10.65
C LEU A 1040 2.80 67.73 -10.41
N PHE A 1041 2.13 66.63 -10.78
CA PHE A 1041 2.71 65.28 -10.69
C PHE A 1041 3.97 65.10 -11.57
N VAL A 1042 4.88 64.23 -11.14
CA VAL A 1042 6.17 63.97 -11.81
C VAL A 1042 5.98 63.41 -13.21
N SER A 1043 5.11 62.43 -13.44
CA SER A 1043 4.78 61.95 -14.78
C SER A 1043 3.48 61.12 -14.70
N PRO A 1044 2.32 61.78 -14.60
CA PRO A 1044 1.04 61.08 -14.48
C PRO A 1044 0.66 60.42 -15.81
N GLY A 1045 -0.15 59.37 -15.76
CA GLY A 1045 -0.64 58.67 -16.96
C GLY A 1045 0.32 57.57 -17.38
N ALA A 1046 0.95 57.67 -18.55
CA ALA A 1046 1.74 56.58 -19.13
C ALA A 1046 2.96 56.13 -18.28
N SER A 1047 3.57 57.02 -17.49
CA SER A 1047 4.69 56.70 -16.58
C SER A 1047 4.26 56.42 -15.14
N GLU A 1048 2.97 56.62 -14.82
CA GLU A 1048 2.35 56.29 -13.53
C GLU A 1048 3.07 56.85 -12.28
N ASN A 1049 3.78 57.96 -12.43
CA ASN A 1049 4.51 58.59 -11.33
C ASN A 1049 3.74 59.79 -10.78
N TYR A 1050 3.01 59.54 -9.70
CA TYR A 1050 2.14 60.50 -9.02
C TYR A 1050 2.82 61.23 -7.84
N ARG A 1051 4.16 61.18 -7.75
CA ARG A 1051 4.92 62.03 -6.80
C ARG A 1051 4.83 63.49 -7.22
N LEU A 1052 5.03 64.41 -6.29
CA LEU A 1052 4.93 65.86 -6.52
C LEU A 1052 6.24 66.42 -7.07
N ARG A 1053 6.16 67.34 -8.06
CA ARG A 1053 7.30 68.14 -8.52
C ARG A 1053 7.44 69.41 -7.67
N ALA A 1054 8.63 70.00 -7.65
CA ALA A 1054 8.88 71.28 -6.99
C ALA A 1054 7.93 72.37 -7.51
N GLY A 1055 7.39 73.18 -6.58
CA GLY A 1055 6.41 74.23 -6.88
C GLY A 1055 4.95 73.76 -6.89
N SER A 1056 4.68 72.48 -6.58
CA SER A 1056 3.31 71.97 -6.46
C SER A 1056 2.53 72.72 -5.37
N PRO A 1057 1.26 73.08 -5.62
CA PRO A 1057 0.37 73.67 -4.61
C PRO A 1057 -0.05 72.67 -3.52
N ALA A 1058 0.28 71.38 -3.68
CA ALA A 1058 0.04 70.35 -2.68
C ALA A 1058 1.13 70.30 -1.60
N ILE A 1059 2.30 70.90 -1.84
CA ILE A 1059 3.45 70.86 -0.92
C ILE A 1059 3.23 71.82 0.25
N ASP A 1060 3.52 71.37 1.47
CA ASP A 1060 3.45 72.16 2.71
C ASP A 1060 2.08 72.84 2.92
N ALA A 1061 1.00 72.21 2.47
CA ALA A 1061 -0.32 72.85 2.44
C ALA A 1061 -1.15 72.60 3.71
N CYS A 1062 -1.01 71.43 4.35
CA CYS A 1062 -1.92 70.98 5.42
C CYS A 1062 -1.34 71.11 6.82
N ASN A 1063 -2.14 71.60 7.77
CA ASN A 1063 -1.73 71.80 9.17
C ASN A 1063 -1.66 70.50 9.98
N SER A 1064 -2.34 69.45 9.54
CA SER A 1064 -2.42 68.15 10.21
C SER A 1064 -2.37 67.04 9.17
N GLY A 1065 -1.83 65.89 9.55
CA GLY A 1065 -1.69 64.76 8.65
C GLY A 1065 -1.22 63.50 9.34
N LEU A 1066 -1.05 62.44 8.56
CA LEU A 1066 -0.50 61.17 9.00
C LEU A 1066 1.04 61.21 9.00
N PRO A 1067 1.71 60.50 9.91
CA PRO A 1067 3.14 60.65 10.17
C PRO A 1067 4.05 59.99 9.12
N ILE A 1068 3.50 59.17 8.24
CA ILE A 1068 4.25 58.46 7.19
C ILE A 1068 3.52 58.55 5.85
N ASP A 1069 4.28 58.53 4.75
CA ASP A 1069 3.75 58.48 3.38
C ASP A 1069 3.72 57.05 2.81
N LEU A 1070 3.25 56.92 1.57
CA LEU A 1070 3.19 55.63 0.88
C LEU A 1070 4.59 55.06 0.56
N ASP A 1071 5.64 55.87 0.48
CA ASP A 1071 7.03 55.42 0.34
C ASP A 1071 7.68 55.08 1.71
N ASN A 1072 6.87 54.98 2.77
CA ASN A 1072 7.30 54.83 4.17
C ASN A 1072 8.26 55.92 4.66
N ARG A 1073 8.07 57.14 4.18
CA ARG A 1073 8.86 58.30 4.59
C ARG A 1073 8.11 59.08 5.65
N ALA A 1074 8.84 59.51 6.68
CA ALA A 1074 8.29 60.37 7.72
C ALA A 1074 7.75 61.69 7.15
N ARG A 1075 6.62 62.13 7.67
CA ARG A 1075 5.90 63.37 7.37
C ARG A 1075 5.67 64.21 8.64
N PRO A 1076 5.66 65.55 8.54
CA PRO A 1076 6.03 66.34 7.35
C PRO A 1076 7.56 66.39 7.16
N LYS A 1077 8.03 66.58 5.92
CA LYS A 1077 9.45 66.90 5.64
C LYS A 1077 9.71 68.40 5.58
N GLY A 1078 8.71 69.20 5.23
CA GLY A 1078 8.75 70.66 5.24
C GLY A 1078 8.16 71.26 6.52
N ILE A 1079 7.52 72.42 6.38
CA ILE A 1079 6.87 73.15 7.48
C ILE A 1079 5.46 72.62 7.81
N ARG A 1080 4.83 71.90 6.88
CA ARG A 1080 3.45 71.41 6.93
C ARG A 1080 3.35 70.09 6.16
N PHE A 1081 2.21 69.40 6.27
CA PHE A 1081 2.01 68.12 5.58
C PHE A 1081 1.63 68.35 4.11
N ASP A 1082 2.17 67.52 3.21
CA ASP A 1082 1.77 67.51 1.81
C ASP A 1082 0.40 66.84 1.62
N MET A 1083 -0.39 67.31 0.66
CA MET A 1083 -1.60 66.58 0.25
C MET A 1083 -1.23 65.31 -0.54
N GLY A 1084 -2.07 64.29 -0.46
CA GLY A 1084 -1.98 63.07 -1.26
C GLY A 1084 -1.12 61.97 -0.64
N ALA A 1085 -0.88 60.92 -1.43
CA ALA A 1085 -0.23 59.68 -0.97
C ALA A 1085 1.29 59.80 -0.71
N TYR A 1086 1.95 60.78 -1.32
CA TYR A 1086 3.41 60.96 -1.25
C TYR A 1086 3.82 62.25 -0.56
N GLU A 1087 4.92 62.22 0.19
CA GLU A 1087 5.61 63.40 0.68
C GLU A 1087 6.73 63.79 -0.31
N MET A 1088 6.86 65.08 -0.60
CA MET A 1088 7.89 65.60 -1.48
C MET A 1088 9.26 65.58 -0.78
N LEU A 1089 10.25 64.96 -1.43
CA LEU A 1089 11.65 65.06 -1.04
C LEU A 1089 12.35 66.09 -1.92
N SER A 1090 12.95 67.10 -1.29
CA SER A 1090 13.90 67.99 -1.94
C SER A 1090 15.27 67.30 -2.01
N THR A 1091 15.58 66.66 -3.15
CA THR A 1091 16.93 66.17 -3.42
C THR A 1091 17.83 67.34 -3.82
N LEU A 1092 18.71 67.76 -2.90
CA LEU A 1092 19.79 68.69 -3.21
C LEU A 1092 20.93 67.90 -3.91
N TYR A 1093 21.08 68.06 -5.22
CA TYR A 1093 22.26 67.56 -5.93
C TYR A 1093 23.47 68.43 -5.59
N LEU A 1094 24.31 67.98 -4.65
CA LEU A 1094 25.66 68.51 -4.49
C LEU A 1094 26.61 67.73 -5.41
N PRO A 1095 27.22 68.34 -6.43
CA PRO A 1095 28.29 67.67 -7.18
C PRO A 1095 29.46 67.41 -6.23
N LEU A 1096 29.74 66.14 -5.96
CA LEU A 1096 30.93 65.73 -5.21
C LEU A 1096 32.15 65.99 -6.09
N ILE A 1097 32.80 67.14 -5.95
CA ILE A 1097 34.15 67.34 -6.47
C ILE A 1097 35.10 66.68 -5.48
N LEU A 1098 35.44 65.42 -5.72
CA LEU A 1098 36.61 64.80 -5.11
C LEU A 1098 37.85 65.59 -5.57
N LYS A 1099 38.58 66.18 -4.63
CA LYS A 1099 39.93 66.70 -4.84
C LYS A 1099 40.95 65.61 -4.54
#